data_AF-A0A0M8T5J2-F1
#
_entry.id   AF-A0A0M8T5J2-F1
#
_cell.length_a   1.000
_cell.length_b   1.000
_cell.length_c   1.000
_cell.angle_alpha   90.00
_cell.angle_beta   90.00
_cell.angle_gamma   90.00
#
_symmetry.space_group_name_H-M   'P 1'
#
loop_
_entity.id
_entity.type
_entity.pdbx_description
1 polymer ?
#
loop_
_entity_poly.entity_id
_entity_poly.type
_entity_poly.pdbx_seq_one_letter_code
_entity_poly.pdbx_strand_id
1 'polypeptide(L)'
;MSDMYDLLSPESLSENYVRQLRQTIDAYLPQYVFIGEVLQNSLDAVREAAKGKHEINIKIDFDEMEVSIRDDALGFPNDPKLLFLGGGKKDGKKLAGQVGVGLKVVLFSSERFVIRSRTAEGAFRFAVDNACDFDKSSDVRPSFSMPKRFEEDPDPLDSIGTEITYRFRSDKVPGTYLQEISQETLPKGLRSEFMQTLKNAVDSGNFPTRFAALLACDLKRFSYLGMTSVPDPLKETTVNITVKCDSPVSAISETLGELFDGETEFTFSTRVGYLSMDETVSWAKPPKPARYSQHLGAGGIDLPKTQNGFNVIEYRTPQDFEALLTNARGKLPDEIETFRNQLFSKINHVRLTIARIPHFERYLPGGSQRIFSANGVVTRHSLDLTRGRNQQYVRCFDIVVDVDAELNYGKYHLKNMRLVGLLKKFINEAYRSTIQNAASRFVGKADPFEEDERSVAFWSRKDLLRPELTIKKVPADENDVIALFFELAGMNKFPEFRWYGLSQRDRYDARAVIQRVGESEAVLENPSESDLRVVEFKIRASSVTQDFDREDKNPRDIHLLVCYEEGESKTEQFQFIDLQDSDTRDRAPERIYPHVKRVLKDTQSGYEVQVLILRDFLEEAFPPPPPPAVPEDEVDE
;
A
#
# COMPACT_ATOMS: atom_id res chain seq x y z
N MET A 1 -40.99 -28.25 -0.01
CA MET A 1 -40.02 -27.39 0.69
C MET A 1 -38.88 -27.18 -0.29
N SER A 2 -38.50 -25.95 -0.59
CA SER A 2 -37.51 -25.66 -1.63
C SER A 2 -36.16 -26.30 -1.28
N ASP A 3 -35.58 -27.08 -2.20
CA ASP A 3 -34.27 -27.74 -2.04
C ASP A 3 -33.09 -26.84 -2.48
N MET A 4 -33.33 -25.53 -2.50
CA MET A 4 -32.37 -24.54 -2.98
C MET A 4 -32.06 -23.49 -1.90
N TYR A 5 -30.81 -23.05 -1.86
CA TYR A 5 -30.36 -21.88 -1.11
C TYR A 5 -30.37 -20.64 -2.01
N ASP A 6 -30.55 -19.44 -1.45
CA ASP A 6 -30.20 -18.18 -2.11
C ASP A 6 -28.90 -17.65 -1.50
N LEU A 7 -27.87 -17.38 -2.32
CA LEU A 7 -26.59 -16.83 -1.83
C LEU A 7 -26.75 -15.48 -1.11
N LEU A 8 -27.80 -14.70 -1.43
CA LEU A 8 -28.06 -13.41 -0.77
C LEU A 8 -28.98 -13.53 0.44
N SER A 9 -29.66 -14.66 0.62
CA SER A 9 -30.63 -14.86 1.69
C SER A 9 -30.44 -16.24 2.35
N PRO A 10 -29.30 -16.50 3.01
CA PRO A 10 -29.13 -17.74 3.75
C PRO A 10 -30.18 -17.82 4.87
N GLU A 11 -30.80 -18.99 5.09
CA GLU A 11 -31.91 -19.20 6.05
C GLU A 11 -31.61 -18.80 7.52
N SER A 12 -30.37 -18.38 7.83
CA SER A 12 -29.89 -17.96 9.16
C SER A 12 -29.25 -16.56 9.24
N LEU A 13 -29.19 -15.79 8.14
CA LEU A 13 -28.49 -14.51 8.08
C LEU A 13 -29.44 -13.36 7.68
N SER A 14 -29.59 -12.41 8.62
CA SER A 14 -30.60 -11.31 8.68
C SER A 14 -30.59 -10.27 7.55
N GLU A 15 -31.57 -9.33 7.61
CA GLU A 15 -31.81 -8.12 6.78
C GLU A 15 -30.58 -7.26 6.40
N ASN A 16 -29.40 -7.51 6.98
CA ASN A 16 -28.18 -6.73 6.76
C ASN A 16 -27.07 -7.46 5.95
N TYR A 17 -27.32 -8.68 5.45
CA TYR A 17 -26.29 -9.49 4.78
C TYR A 17 -25.68 -8.81 3.54
N VAL A 18 -26.50 -8.24 2.67
CA VAL A 18 -26.03 -7.52 1.46
C VAL A 18 -25.18 -6.29 1.84
N ARG A 19 -25.59 -5.56 2.88
CA ARG A 19 -24.81 -4.41 3.36
C ARG A 19 -23.45 -4.84 3.90
N GLN A 20 -23.39 -5.93 4.66
CA GLN A 20 -22.13 -6.50 5.16
C GLN A 20 -21.24 -6.98 4.01
N LEU A 21 -21.83 -7.62 3.00
CA LEU A 21 -21.11 -8.06 1.81
C LEU A 21 -20.52 -6.88 1.04
N ARG A 22 -21.28 -5.80 0.82
CA ARG A 22 -20.79 -4.57 0.18
C ARG A 22 -19.62 -3.96 0.97
N GLN A 23 -19.80 -3.72 2.27
CA GLN A 23 -18.74 -3.21 3.15
C GLN A 23 -17.48 -4.09 3.13
N THR A 24 -17.67 -5.41 2.99
CA THR A 24 -16.57 -6.35 2.90
C THR A 24 -15.84 -6.20 1.58
N ILE A 25 -16.54 -6.15 0.45
CA ILE A 25 -15.92 -6.00 -0.88
C ILE A 25 -15.17 -4.67 -0.96
N ASP A 26 -15.78 -3.58 -0.50
CA ASP A 26 -15.19 -2.23 -0.53
C ASP A 26 -13.90 -2.14 0.30
N ALA A 27 -13.75 -2.97 1.34
CA ALA A 27 -12.56 -3.01 2.18
C ALA A 27 -11.40 -3.85 1.60
N TYR A 28 -11.62 -4.60 0.52
CA TYR A 28 -10.59 -5.45 -0.10
C TYR A 28 -9.81 -4.69 -1.16
N LEU A 29 -8.49 -4.89 -1.15
CA LEU A 29 -7.62 -4.31 -2.16
C LEU A 29 -7.74 -5.07 -3.50
N PRO A 30 -7.77 -4.39 -4.65
CA PRO A 30 -7.96 -5.00 -5.96
C PRO A 30 -7.02 -6.18 -6.26
N GLN A 31 -5.74 -6.11 -5.89
CA GLN A 31 -4.78 -7.20 -6.09
C GLN A 31 -5.21 -8.55 -5.46
N TYR A 32 -5.94 -8.52 -4.36
CA TYR A 32 -6.40 -9.74 -3.68
C TYR A 32 -7.67 -10.30 -4.31
N VAL A 33 -8.52 -9.41 -4.84
CA VAL A 33 -9.68 -9.81 -5.62
C VAL A 33 -9.24 -10.38 -6.97
N PHE A 34 -8.23 -9.78 -7.59
CA PHE A 34 -7.77 -10.16 -8.93
C PHE A 34 -7.05 -11.51 -8.97
N ILE A 35 -6.17 -11.82 -8.00
CA ILE A 35 -5.44 -13.11 -7.94
C ILE A 35 -5.36 -13.66 -6.52
N GLY A 36 -5.17 -12.78 -5.53
CA GLY A 36 -4.70 -13.18 -4.20
C GLY A 36 -5.58 -14.20 -3.45
N GLU A 37 -6.89 -13.99 -3.34
CA GLU A 37 -7.74 -14.86 -2.52
C GLU A 37 -7.89 -16.27 -3.09
N VAL A 38 -7.96 -16.41 -4.43
CA VAL A 38 -8.03 -17.72 -5.07
C VAL A 38 -6.67 -18.42 -4.98
N LEU A 39 -5.57 -17.72 -5.25
CA LEU A 39 -4.21 -18.26 -5.08
C LEU A 39 -3.96 -18.75 -3.66
N GLN A 40 -4.41 -17.99 -2.66
CA GLN A 40 -4.29 -18.40 -1.27
C GLN A 40 -5.07 -19.67 -0.96
N ASN A 41 -6.30 -19.81 -1.46
CA ASN A 41 -7.08 -21.03 -1.23
C ASN A 41 -6.39 -22.24 -1.87
N SER A 42 -5.78 -22.09 -3.04
CA SER A 42 -4.94 -23.11 -3.66
C SER A 42 -3.71 -23.45 -2.81
N LEU A 43 -3.00 -22.45 -2.28
CA LEU A 43 -1.87 -22.68 -1.36
C LEU A 43 -2.30 -23.40 -0.07
N ASP A 44 -3.44 -23.02 0.52
CA ASP A 44 -3.97 -23.70 1.70
C ASP A 44 -4.40 -25.15 1.38
N ALA A 45 -5.00 -25.39 0.21
CA ALA A 45 -5.35 -26.74 -0.23
C ALA A 45 -4.10 -27.63 -0.38
N VAL A 46 -3.02 -27.11 -0.97
CA VAL A 46 -1.72 -27.80 -1.04
C VAL A 46 -1.14 -28.06 0.34
N ARG A 47 -1.22 -27.09 1.27
CA ARG A 47 -0.78 -27.28 2.66
C ARG A 47 -1.54 -28.39 3.37
N GLU A 48 -2.83 -28.54 3.09
CA GLU A 48 -3.67 -29.59 3.66
C GLU A 48 -3.45 -30.97 3.01
N ALA A 49 -3.10 -31.02 1.72
CA ALA A 49 -2.80 -32.27 1.02
C ALA A 49 -1.57 -33.02 1.59
N ALA A 50 -0.76 -32.35 2.41
CA ALA A 50 0.50 -32.83 2.97
C ALA A 50 1.58 -33.08 1.91
N LYS A 51 2.53 -34.00 2.14
CA LYS A 51 3.74 -34.14 1.30
C LYS A 51 3.40 -34.48 -0.15
N GLY A 52 4.01 -33.76 -1.09
CA GLY A 52 3.89 -34.03 -2.52
C GLY A 52 4.53 -32.91 -3.32
N LYS A 53 4.77 -33.19 -4.61
CA LYS A 53 5.01 -32.14 -5.60
C LYS A 53 3.64 -31.69 -6.07
N HIS A 54 3.38 -30.40 -5.94
CA HIS A 54 2.10 -29.80 -6.30
C HIS A 54 2.32 -28.71 -7.33
N GLU A 55 1.34 -28.57 -8.21
CA GLU A 55 1.31 -27.54 -9.24
C GLU A 55 0.08 -26.65 -9.08
N ILE A 56 0.32 -25.34 -9.14
CA ILE A 56 -0.74 -24.33 -9.24
C ILE A 56 -0.57 -23.65 -10.60
N ASN A 57 -1.62 -23.66 -11.41
CA ASN A 57 -1.63 -23.05 -12.74
C ASN A 57 -2.53 -21.81 -12.71
N ILE A 58 -1.96 -20.65 -12.99
CA ILE A 58 -2.66 -19.37 -13.08
C ILE A 58 -2.71 -18.98 -14.56
N LYS A 59 -3.88 -18.66 -15.07
CA LYS A 59 -4.08 -18.08 -16.40
C LYS A 59 -4.69 -16.70 -16.23
N ILE A 60 -4.12 -15.70 -16.88
CA ILE A 60 -4.60 -14.32 -16.88
C ILE A 60 -4.80 -13.94 -18.34
N ASP A 61 -6.04 -13.72 -18.73
CA ASP A 61 -6.41 -13.20 -20.05
C ASP A 61 -6.89 -11.76 -19.88
N PHE A 62 -6.04 -10.80 -20.25
CA PHE A 62 -6.35 -9.38 -20.14
C PHE A 62 -7.34 -8.91 -21.21
N ASP A 63 -7.47 -9.62 -22.34
CA ASP A 63 -8.41 -9.28 -23.40
C ASP A 63 -9.84 -9.63 -22.98
N GLU A 64 -10.00 -10.78 -22.33
CA GLU A 64 -11.29 -11.25 -21.78
C GLU A 64 -11.54 -10.77 -20.34
N MET A 65 -10.57 -10.10 -19.70
CA MET A 65 -10.60 -9.75 -18.26
C MET A 65 -10.90 -10.96 -17.36
N GLU A 66 -10.33 -12.12 -17.72
CA GLU A 66 -10.58 -13.40 -17.08
C GLU A 66 -9.32 -13.92 -16.36
N VAL A 67 -9.52 -14.49 -15.18
CA VAL A 67 -8.48 -15.19 -14.43
C VAL A 67 -8.96 -16.61 -14.12
N SER A 68 -8.10 -17.60 -14.35
CA SER A 68 -8.32 -18.98 -13.95
C SER A 68 -7.17 -19.48 -13.08
N ILE A 69 -7.47 -20.06 -11.91
CA ILE A 69 -6.46 -20.65 -11.04
C ILE A 69 -6.84 -22.10 -10.76
N ARG A 70 -5.93 -23.02 -11.07
CA ARG A 70 -6.09 -24.45 -10.86
C ARG A 70 -5.00 -25.00 -9.95
N ASP A 71 -5.36 -25.73 -8.91
CA ASP A 71 -4.44 -26.56 -8.12
C ASP A 71 -4.70 -28.05 -8.33
N ASP A 72 -3.72 -28.88 -8.02
CA ASP A 72 -3.77 -30.35 -8.04
C ASP A 72 -3.89 -30.96 -6.63
N ALA A 73 -4.44 -30.21 -5.67
CA ALA A 73 -4.48 -30.61 -4.27
C ALA A 73 -5.74 -31.44 -3.93
N LEU A 74 -6.38 -31.20 -2.77
CA LEU A 74 -7.48 -32.03 -2.27
C LEU A 74 -8.83 -31.84 -3.02
N GLY A 75 -8.94 -30.77 -3.80
CA GLY A 75 -10.21 -30.31 -4.37
C GLY A 75 -11.08 -29.53 -3.38
N PHE A 76 -12.00 -28.73 -3.92
CA PHE A 76 -13.04 -28.04 -3.15
C PHE A 76 -14.05 -29.06 -2.62
N PRO A 77 -14.64 -28.90 -1.43
CA PRO A 77 -15.71 -29.77 -0.95
C PRO A 77 -17.05 -29.53 -1.67
N ASN A 78 -17.85 -30.57 -1.89
CA ASN A 78 -19.21 -30.42 -2.43
C ASN A 78 -20.19 -29.89 -1.36
N ASP A 79 -19.95 -28.66 -0.91
CA ASP A 79 -20.74 -27.96 0.09
C ASP A 79 -20.95 -26.49 -0.31
N PRO A 80 -22.09 -26.19 -0.96
CA PRO A 80 -22.59 -24.84 -1.25
C PRO A 80 -22.50 -23.83 -0.10
N LYS A 81 -22.59 -24.28 1.17
CA LYS A 81 -22.55 -23.37 2.33
C LYS A 81 -21.19 -22.68 2.48
N LEU A 82 -20.14 -23.26 1.88
CA LEU A 82 -18.82 -22.66 1.78
C LEU A 82 -18.79 -21.44 0.85
N LEU A 83 -19.89 -21.09 0.17
CA LEU A 83 -20.05 -19.87 -0.62
C LEU A 83 -20.83 -18.77 0.11
N PHE A 84 -21.37 -19.02 1.32
CA PHE A 84 -21.94 -17.96 2.16
C PHE A 84 -20.86 -17.15 2.90
N LEU A 85 -21.14 -15.87 3.18
CA LEU A 85 -20.31 -15.03 4.03
C LEU A 85 -20.20 -15.66 5.43
N GLY A 86 -18.97 -15.86 5.91
CA GLY A 86 -18.70 -16.58 7.16
C GLY A 86 -18.62 -18.11 7.02
N GLY A 87 -19.00 -18.67 5.86
CA GLY A 87 -18.87 -20.10 5.57
C GLY A 87 -17.39 -20.47 5.32
N GLY A 88 -16.76 -21.17 6.26
CA GLY A 88 -15.40 -21.68 6.11
C GLY A 88 -15.13 -22.88 7.03
N LYS A 89 -14.16 -23.72 6.67
CA LYS A 89 -13.74 -24.91 7.46
C LYS A 89 -12.46 -24.68 8.29
N LYS A 90 -12.04 -23.43 8.51
CA LYS A 90 -10.71 -23.09 9.05
C LYS A 90 -10.60 -23.12 10.58
N ASP A 91 -11.51 -23.79 11.29
CA ASP A 91 -11.46 -23.88 12.76
C ASP A 91 -10.23 -24.68 13.24
N GLY A 92 -9.36 -24.01 14.01
CA GLY A 92 -8.27 -24.65 14.77
C GLY A 92 -7.02 -25.09 13.99
N LYS A 93 -6.97 -24.91 12.67
CA LYS A 93 -5.77 -25.21 11.86
C LYS A 93 -4.97 -23.92 11.61
N LYS A 94 -3.62 -23.96 11.64
CA LYS A 94 -2.70 -22.85 11.27
C LYS A 94 -2.73 -22.51 9.77
N LEU A 95 -3.92 -22.47 9.16
CA LEU A 95 -4.15 -22.06 7.77
C LEU A 95 -4.28 -20.55 7.70
N ALA A 96 -3.99 -19.97 6.53
CA ALA A 96 -4.02 -18.52 6.40
C ALA A 96 -5.48 -18.01 6.27
N GLY A 97 -5.99 -17.35 7.32
CA GLY A 97 -7.31 -16.71 7.37
C GLY A 97 -8.35 -17.44 8.23
N GLN A 98 -9.21 -16.68 8.92
CA GLN A 98 -10.15 -17.22 9.92
C GLN A 98 -11.62 -17.29 9.48
N VAL A 99 -12.10 -16.42 8.57
CA VAL A 99 -13.55 -16.13 8.49
C VAL A 99 -14.22 -16.49 7.14
N GLY A 100 -13.51 -17.18 6.24
CA GLY A 100 -14.14 -17.71 5.02
C GLY A 100 -14.75 -16.63 4.11
N VAL A 101 -14.13 -15.45 4.00
CA VAL A 101 -14.71 -14.29 3.29
C VAL A 101 -14.16 -14.14 1.86
N GLY A 102 -12.88 -14.44 1.64
CA GLY A 102 -12.16 -14.10 0.41
C GLY A 102 -12.79 -14.55 -0.89
N LEU A 103 -13.16 -15.83 -0.98
CA LEU A 103 -13.75 -16.39 -2.21
C LEU A 103 -15.08 -15.70 -2.59
N LYS A 104 -15.80 -15.17 -1.60
CA LYS A 104 -17.06 -14.44 -1.82
C LYS A 104 -16.79 -13.07 -2.41
N VAL A 105 -15.74 -12.39 -1.94
CA VAL A 105 -15.34 -11.11 -2.53
C VAL A 105 -15.04 -11.29 -4.02
N VAL A 106 -14.33 -12.35 -4.39
CA VAL A 106 -14.10 -12.69 -5.81
C VAL A 106 -15.44 -12.94 -6.52
N LEU A 107 -16.25 -13.87 -6.04
CA LEU A 107 -17.55 -14.21 -6.62
C LEU A 107 -18.42 -12.98 -6.87
N PHE A 108 -18.59 -12.12 -5.87
CA PHE A 108 -19.44 -10.92 -5.94
C PHE A 108 -18.75 -9.71 -6.57
N SER A 109 -17.48 -9.82 -6.98
CA SER A 109 -16.81 -8.82 -7.82
C SER A 109 -16.79 -9.22 -9.30
N SER A 110 -17.23 -10.43 -9.63
CA SER A 110 -17.14 -11.00 -10.97
C SER A 110 -18.47 -10.96 -11.72
N GLU A 111 -18.36 -10.72 -13.03
CA GLU A 111 -19.45 -10.91 -13.98
C GLU A 111 -19.71 -12.40 -14.22
N ARG A 112 -18.67 -13.23 -14.23
CA ARG A 112 -18.81 -14.68 -14.34
C ARG A 112 -17.91 -15.33 -13.31
N PHE A 113 -18.40 -16.34 -12.62
CA PHE A 113 -17.63 -17.09 -11.64
C PHE A 113 -17.97 -18.58 -11.74
N VAL A 114 -16.94 -19.41 -11.87
CA VAL A 114 -17.04 -20.86 -12.06
C VAL A 114 -16.08 -21.56 -11.10
N ILE A 115 -16.57 -22.58 -10.39
CA ILE A 115 -15.76 -23.54 -9.65
C ILE A 115 -15.95 -24.91 -10.28
N ARG A 116 -14.85 -25.57 -10.61
CA ARG A 116 -14.79 -27.00 -10.95
C ARG A 116 -13.90 -27.67 -9.93
N SER A 117 -14.31 -28.83 -9.44
CA SER A 117 -13.54 -29.57 -8.46
C SER A 117 -13.67 -31.05 -8.71
N ARG A 118 -12.55 -31.76 -8.64
CA ARG A 118 -12.53 -33.22 -8.55
C ARG A 118 -11.93 -33.60 -7.20
N THR A 119 -12.71 -34.36 -6.44
CA THR A 119 -12.32 -34.93 -5.14
C THR A 119 -12.36 -36.45 -5.21
N ALA A 120 -11.98 -37.12 -4.13
CA ALA A 120 -12.20 -38.57 -3.99
C ALA A 120 -13.70 -38.95 -3.98
N GLU A 121 -14.59 -38.02 -3.68
CA GLU A 121 -16.04 -38.24 -3.56
C GLU A 121 -16.79 -38.03 -4.90
N GLY A 122 -16.12 -37.43 -5.89
CA GLY A 122 -16.71 -37.13 -7.20
C GLY A 122 -16.19 -35.82 -7.79
N ALA A 123 -16.68 -35.51 -9.00
CA ALA A 123 -16.40 -34.27 -9.69
C ALA A 123 -17.66 -33.41 -9.78
N PHE A 124 -17.53 -32.12 -9.53
CA PHE A 124 -18.68 -31.23 -9.49
C PHE A 124 -18.33 -29.83 -10.01
N ARG A 125 -19.39 -29.13 -10.43
CA ARG A 125 -19.31 -27.80 -11.03
C ARG A 125 -20.33 -26.86 -10.42
N PHE A 126 -19.90 -25.62 -10.23
CA PHE A 126 -20.75 -24.49 -9.87
C PHE A 126 -20.44 -23.32 -10.80
N ALA A 127 -21.47 -22.63 -11.29
CA ALA A 127 -21.32 -21.44 -12.11
C ALA A 127 -22.39 -20.42 -11.75
N VAL A 128 -22.01 -19.15 -11.68
CA VAL A 128 -22.91 -18.02 -11.51
C VAL A 128 -22.48 -16.88 -12.42
N ASP A 129 -23.45 -16.25 -13.06
CA ASP A 129 -23.26 -15.07 -13.89
C ASP A 129 -23.89 -13.85 -13.20
N ASN A 130 -23.32 -12.67 -13.45
CA ASN A 130 -23.69 -11.36 -12.95
C ASN A 130 -23.80 -11.27 -11.42
N ALA A 131 -22.97 -12.01 -10.68
CA ALA A 131 -22.92 -11.93 -9.22
C ALA A 131 -22.52 -10.53 -8.71
N CYS A 132 -21.74 -9.77 -9.50
CA CYS A 132 -21.43 -8.38 -9.23
C CYS A 132 -22.64 -7.41 -9.19
N ASP A 133 -23.83 -7.86 -9.60
CA ASP A 133 -25.07 -7.08 -9.55
C ASP A 133 -25.89 -7.28 -8.27
N PHE A 134 -25.30 -7.92 -7.26
CA PHE A 134 -25.98 -8.29 -6.01
C PHE A 134 -26.62 -7.12 -5.26
N ASP A 135 -26.22 -5.89 -5.55
CA ASP A 135 -26.54 -4.70 -4.80
C ASP A 135 -27.27 -3.61 -5.62
N LYS A 136 -27.59 -3.91 -6.89
CA LYS A 136 -28.32 -3.00 -7.77
C LYS A 136 -29.74 -2.79 -7.25
N SER A 137 -30.16 -1.53 -7.21
CA SER A 137 -31.50 -1.10 -6.79
C SER A 137 -32.54 -1.38 -7.89
N SER A 138 -32.79 -2.64 -8.20
CA SER A 138 -33.99 -3.03 -8.94
C SER A 138 -35.14 -3.30 -7.96
N ASP A 139 -36.38 -3.02 -8.37
CA ASP A 139 -37.59 -3.37 -7.60
C ASP A 139 -37.67 -4.87 -7.26
N VAL A 140 -36.92 -5.70 -7.99
CA VAL A 140 -36.73 -7.12 -7.74
C VAL A 140 -35.29 -7.36 -7.28
N ARG A 141 -35.11 -7.87 -6.07
CA ARG A 141 -33.80 -8.29 -5.55
C ARG A 141 -33.26 -9.44 -6.42
N PRO A 142 -32.00 -9.39 -6.88
CA PRO A 142 -31.39 -10.53 -7.56
C PRO A 142 -31.43 -11.76 -6.64
N SER A 143 -31.76 -12.93 -7.19
CA SER A 143 -31.77 -14.20 -6.46
C SER A 143 -30.75 -15.12 -7.11
N PHE A 144 -29.76 -15.57 -6.34
CA PHE A 144 -28.76 -16.52 -6.82
C PHE A 144 -29.06 -17.87 -6.19
N SER A 145 -30.01 -18.57 -6.81
CA SER A 145 -30.50 -19.83 -6.29
C SER A 145 -29.52 -20.96 -6.60
N MET A 146 -29.11 -21.71 -5.58
CA MET A 146 -28.17 -22.82 -5.69
C MET A 146 -28.75 -24.10 -5.08
N PRO A 147 -28.50 -25.26 -5.69
CA PRO A 147 -28.86 -26.54 -5.07
C PRO A 147 -28.10 -26.76 -3.75
N LYS A 148 -28.61 -27.65 -2.89
CA LYS A 148 -27.95 -28.06 -1.63
C LYS A 148 -26.60 -28.78 -1.82
N ARG A 149 -26.32 -29.24 -3.03
CA ARG A 149 -25.04 -29.79 -3.48
C ARG A 149 -24.78 -29.28 -4.89
N PHE A 150 -23.53 -29.03 -5.23
CA PHE A 150 -23.15 -28.73 -6.61
C PHE A 150 -23.47 -29.90 -7.52
N GLU A 151 -23.77 -29.56 -8.77
CA GLU A 151 -24.09 -30.51 -9.83
C GLU A 151 -22.84 -31.27 -10.26
N GLU A 152 -23.02 -32.47 -10.82
CA GLU A 152 -21.92 -33.24 -11.40
C GLU A 152 -21.28 -32.44 -12.55
N ASP A 153 -19.95 -32.42 -12.64
CA ASP A 153 -19.26 -31.72 -13.71
C ASP A 153 -19.38 -32.52 -15.01
N PRO A 154 -20.05 -32.02 -16.07
CA PRO A 154 -20.17 -32.73 -17.34
C PRO A 154 -18.83 -32.91 -18.05
N ASP A 155 -17.83 -32.10 -17.70
CA ASP A 155 -16.46 -32.18 -18.18
C ASP A 155 -15.53 -32.19 -16.97
N PRO A 156 -15.33 -33.31 -16.26
CA PRO A 156 -14.63 -33.29 -14.98
C PRO A 156 -13.12 -33.16 -15.16
N LEU A 157 -12.46 -32.29 -14.38
CA LEU A 157 -10.99 -32.09 -14.38
C LEU A 157 -10.21 -33.41 -14.44
N ASP A 158 -9.13 -33.52 -15.21
CA ASP A 158 -8.42 -34.80 -15.41
C ASP A 158 -7.84 -35.44 -14.12
N SER A 159 -7.58 -34.62 -13.11
CA SER A 159 -6.95 -35.00 -11.84
C SER A 159 -7.73 -34.43 -10.66
N ILE A 160 -7.45 -34.94 -9.45
CA ILE A 160 -7.92 -34.31 -8.21
C ILE A 160 -7.40 -32.88 -8.16
N GLY A 161 -8.21 -31.95 -7.67
CA GLY A 161 -7.88 -30.53 -7.60
C GLY A 161 -9.10 -29.63 -7.72
N THR A 162 -8.84 -28.33 -7.70
CA THR A 162 -9.85 -27.29 -7.91
C THR A 162 -9.40 -26.37 -9.03
N GLU A 163 -10.33 -25.96 -9.90
CA GLU A 163 -10.16 -24.87 -10.84
C GLU A 163 -11.24 -23.81 -10.56
N ILE A 164 -10.81 -22.57 -10.38
CA ILE A 164 -11.70 -21.42 -10.19
C ILE A 164 -11.42 -20.42 -11.30
N THR A 165 -12.44 -20.15 -12.10
CA THR A 165 -12.38 -19.22 -13.24
C THR A 165 -13.35 -18.07 -13.00
N TYR A 166 -12.89 -16.83 -13.21
CA TYR A 166 -13.71 -15.66 -12.98
C TYR A 166 -13.37 -14.53 -13.94
N ARG A 167 -14.41 -13.83 -14.40
CA ARG A 167 -14.33 -12.73 -15.36
C ARG A 167 -14.87 -11.45 -14.76
N PHE A 168 -14.20 -10.33 -14.97
CA PHE A 168 -14.63 -9.01 -14.51
C PHE A 168 -15.41 -8.28 -15.61
N ARG A 169 -16.42 -7.48 -15.22
CA ARG A 169 -17.20 -6.68 -16.18
C ARG A 169 -16.42 -5.46 -16.70
N SER A 170 -15.53 -4.93 -15.88
CA SER A 170 -14.79 -3.70 -16.13
C SER A 170 -13.34 -3.84 -15.72
N ASP A 171 -12.50 -2.98 -16.28
CA ASP A 171 -11.08 -2.84 -15.96
C ASP A 171 -10.80 -2.31 -14.55
N LYS A 172 -11.78 -1.84 -13.77
CA LYS A 172 -11.55 -1.29 -12.42
C LYS A 172 -10.65 -2.17 -11.55
N VAL A 173 -10.93 -3.47 -11.42
CA VAL A 173 -10.12 -4.38 -10.59
C VAL A 173 -8.78 -4.72 -11.26
N PRO A 174 -8.74 -5.25 -12.51
CA PRO A 174 -7.48 -5.56 -13.19
C PRO A 174 -6.57 -4.33 -13.38
N GLY A 175 -7.13 -3.20 -13.81
CA GLY A 175 -6.44 -1.94 -14.05
C GLY A 175 -5.86 -1.33 -12.77
N THR A 176 -6.60 -1.35 -11.66
CA THR A 176 -6.04 -0.90 -10.37
C THR A 176 -4.90 -1.82 -9.92
N TYR A 177 -5.04 -3.14 -10.07
CA TYR A 177 -3.94 -4.06 -9.78
C TYR A 177 -2.69 -3.76 -10.62
N LEU A 178 -2.85 -3.54 -11.92
CA LEU A 178 -1.74 -3.18 -12.82
C LEU A 178 -1.10 -1.84 -12.43
N GLN A 179 -1.89 -0.87 -11.99
CA GLN A 179 -1.39 0.40 -11.46
C GLN A 179 -0.59 0.19 -10.16
N GLU A 180 -1.06 -0.66 -9.25
CA GLU A 180 -0.33 -1.04 -8.03
C GLU A 180 1.00 -1.70 -8.38
N ILE A 181 1.04 -2.68 -9.30
CA ILE A 181 2.29 -3.28 -9.79
C ILE A 181 3.24 -2.17 -10.24
N SER A 182 2.78 -1.28 -11.13
CA SER A 182 3.61 -0.21 -11.68
C SER A 182 4.20 0.68 -10.57
N GLN A 183 3.39 1.11 -9.61
CA GLN A 183 3.80 2.01 -8.53
C GLN A 183 4.72 1.34 -7.51
N GLU A 184 4.41 0.11 -7.10
CA GLU A 184 5.15 -0.61 -6.07
C GLU A 184 6.47 -1.19 -6.59
N THR A 185 6.51 -1.63 -7.85
CA THR A 185 7.70 -2.28 -8.43
C THR A 185 8.57 -1.33 -9.24
N LEU A 186 7.97 -0.36 -9.93
CA LEU A 186 8.64 0.58 -10.85
C LEU A 186 8.28 2.05 -10.51
N PRO A 187 8.63 2.55 -9.30
CA PRO A 187 8.25 3.91 -8.89
C PRO A 187 8.82 5.03 -9.78
N LYS A 188 9.88 4.75 -10.56
CA LYS A 188 10.47 5.66 -11.56
C LYS A 188 10.04 5.31 -13.01
N GLY A 189 9.01 4.48 -13.18
CA GLY A 189 8.57 3.92 -14.46
C GLY A 189 9.70 3.17 -15.19
N LEU A 190 9.74 3.31 -16.52
CA LEU A 190 10.77 2.72 -17.37
C LEU A 190 12.19 3.25 -17.13
N ARG A 191 12.34 4.34 -16.37
CA ARG A 191 13.64 4.89 -15.94
C ARG A 191 14.17 4.24 -14.67
N SER A 192 13.44 3.29 -14.09
CA SER A 192 13.88 2.54 -12.90
C SER A 192 15.14 1.72 -13.21
N GLU A 193 16.15 1.78 -12.34
CA GLU A 193 17.33 0.90 -12.41
C GLU A 193 16.96 -0.59 -12.39
N PHE A 194 15.81 -0.93 -11.79
CA PHE A 194 15.27 -2.28 -11.76
C PHE A 194 14.96 -2.83 -13.17
N MET A 195 14.69 -1.95 -14.15
CA MET A 195 14.47 -2.34 -15.55
C MET A 195 15.64 -3.13 -16.13
N GLN A 196 16.87 -2.81 -15.75
CA GLN A 196 18.04 -3.54 -16.19
C GLN A 196 18.06 -4.97 -15.63
N THR A 197 17.56 -5.17 -14.42
CA THR A 197 17.44 -6.49 -13.80
C THR A 197 16.37 -7.34 -14.49
N LEU A 198 15.23 -6.76 -14.84
CA LEU A 198 14.19 -7.43 -15.63
C LEU A 198 14.73 -7.84 -17.00
N LYS A 199 15.41 -6.93 -17.70
CA LYS A 199 16.06 -7.22 -18.98
C LYS A 199 17.07 -8.37 -18.84
N ASN A 200 17.90 -8.35 -17.80
CA ASN A 200 18.87 -9.42 -17.57
C ASN A 200 18.20 -10.78 -17.31
N ALA A 201 17.04 -10.79 -16.66
CA ALA A 201 16.28 -12.01 -16.41
C ALA A 201 15.78 -12.64 -17.73
N VAL A 202 15.32 -11.81 -18.68
CA VAL A 202 14.95 -12.25 -20.04
C VAL A 202 16.19 -12.69 -20.84
N ASP A 203 17.24 -11.87 -20.88
CA ASP A 203 18.48 -12.17 -21.60
C ASP A 203 19.13 -13.49 -21.13
N SER A 204 18.91 -13.88 -19.87
CA SER A 204 19.44 -15.12 -19.29
C SER A 204 18.53 -16.33 -19.51
N GLY A 205 17.37 -16.15 -20.14
CA GLY A 205 16.37 -17.19 -20.37
C GLY A 205 15.58 -17.59 -19.12
N ASN A 206 15.59 -16.78 -18.05
CA ASN A 206 14.83 -17.08 -16.84
C ASN A 206 13.34 -16.78 -17.00
N PHE A 207 13.01 -15.79 -17.85
CA PHE A 207 11.64 -15.38 -18.14
C PHE A 207 11.48 -15.08 -19.63
N PRO A 208 10.29 -15.32 -20.20
CA PRO A 208 10.02 -15.05 -21.61
C PRO A 208 9.98 -13.55 -21.94
N THR A 209 9.50 -12.72 -21.02
CA THR A 209 9.33 -11.27 -21.21
C THR A 209 9.68 -10.50 -19.93
N ARG A 210 9.94 -9.19 -20.04
CA ARG A 210 10.18 -8.31 -18.89
C ARG A 210 8.94 -8.23 -18.00
N PHE A 211 7.73 -8.31 -18.56
CA PHE A 211 6.48 -8.35 -17.82
C PHE A 211 6.35 -9.65 -17.01
N ALA A 212 6.72 -10.80 -17.58
CA ALA A 212 6.75 -12.07 -16.84
C ALA A 212 7.67 -11.99 -15.61
N ALA A 213 8.88 -11.44 -15.78
CA ALA A 213 9.80 -11.22 -14.68
C ALA A 213 9.24 -10.23 -13.64
N LEU A 214 8.58 -9.16 -14.07
CA LEU A 214 7.96 -8.16 -13.20
C LEU A 214 6.82 -8.77 -12.37
N LEU A 215 5.91 -9.51 -13.01
CA LEU A 215 4.78 -10.17 -12.36
C LEU A 215 5.26 -11.24 -11.37
N ALA A 216 6.30 -11.99 -11.71
CA ALA A 216 6.92 -12.93 -10.77
C ALA A 216 7.47 -12.22 -9.52
N CYS A 217 8.11 -11.05 -9.71
CA CYS A 217 8.62 -10.23 -8.62
C CYS A 217 7.49 -9.69 -7.73
N ASP A 218 6.44 -9.16 -8.34
CA ASP A 218 5.25 -8.64 -7.67
C ASP A 218 4.61 -9.72 -6.79
N LEU A 219 4.26 -10.87 -7.39
CA LEU A 219 3.64 -11.98 -6.67
C LEU A 219 4.49 -12.44 -5.49
N LYS A 220 5.82 -12.55 -5.68
CA LYS A 220 6.73 -13.00 -4.63
C LYS A 220 7.05 -11.95 -3.56
N ARG A 221 6.66 -10.69 -3.74
CA ARG A 221 6.94 -9.63 -2.77
C ARG A 221 5.68 -9.08 -2.10
N PHE A 222 4.60 -8.97 -2.84
CA PHE A 222 3.39 -8.25 -2.44
C PHE A 222 2.14 -9.13 -2.36
N SER A 223 2.21 -10.39 -2.81
CA SER A 223 1.09 -11.34 -2.75
C SER A 223 1.34 -12.51 -1.80
N TYR A 224 0.36 -13.41 -1.67
CA TYR A 224 0.47 -14.63 -0.87
C TYR A 224 1.53 -15.61 -1.37
N LEU A 225 2.02 -15.44 -2.59
CA LEU A 225 3.14 -16.26 -3.10
C LEU A 225 4.46 -15.92 -2.39
N GLY A 226 4.59 -14.67 -1.91
CA GLY A 226 5.76 -14.12 -1.23
C GLY A 226 5.95 -14.58 0.21
N MET A 227 5.88 -15.89 0.48
CA MET A 227 5.99 -16.38 1.85
C MET A 227 7.42 -16.22 2.41
N THR A 228 7.57 -15.43 3.47
CA THR A 228 8.88 -15.17 4.12
C THR A 228 9.40 -16.42 4.84
N SER A 229 8.49 -17.28 5.27
CA SER A 229 8.74 -18.63 5.78
C SER A 229 7.85 -19.60 5.01
N VAL A 230 8.46 -20.46 4.18
CA VAL A 230 7.73 -21.41 3.33
C VAL A 230 7.49 -22.71 4.12
N PRO A 231 6.22 -23.08 4.42
CA PRO A 231 5.89 -24.34 5.06
C PRO A 231 6.39 -25.54 4.25
N ASP A 232 6.77 -26.64 4.92
CA ASP A 232 7.29 -27.84 4.25
C ASP A 232 6.44 -28.34 3.07
N PRO A 233 5.09 -28.42 3.16
CA PRO A 233 4.26 -28.84 2.02
C PRO A 233 4.36 -27.93 0.79
N LEU A 234 4.75 -26.66 0.96
CA LEU A 234 4.83 -25.68 -0.13
C LEU A 234 6.22 -25.56 -0.75
N LYS A 235 7.25 -26.20 -0.17
CA LYS A 235 8.65 -26.06 -0.64
C LYS A 235 8.86 -26.60 -2.06
N GLU A 236 8.11 -27.62 -2.45
CA GLU A 236 8.17 -28.23 -3.78
C GLU A 236 7.03 -27.79 -4.70
N THR A 237 6.21 -26.82 -4.27
CA THR A 237 5.11 -26.31 -5.09
C THR A 237 5.63 -25.41 -6.19
N THR A 238 5.26 -25.73 -7.42
CA THR A 238 5.53 -24.91 -8.60
C THR A 238 4.27 -24.15 -8.99
N VAL A 239 4.40 -22.86 -9.27
CA VAL A 239 3.31 -22.04 -9.77
C VAL A 239 3.62 -21.68 -11.22
N ASN A 240 2.82 -22.18 -12.14
CA ASN A 240 2.88 -21.88 -13.57
C ASN A 240 1.91 -20.72 -13.85
N ILE A 241 2.37 -19.70 -14.55
CA ILE A 241 1.58 -18.52 -14.88
C ILE A 241 1.59 -18.34 -16.39
N THR A 242 0.41 -18.35 -17.00
CA THR A 242 0.17 -18.01 -18.40
C THR A 242 -0.51 -16.66 -18.46
N VAL A 243 0.01 -15.76 -19.29
CA VAL A 243 -0.55 -14.43 -19.51
C VAL A 243 -0.85 -14.28 -21.00
N LYS A 244 -2.04 -13.78 -21.32
CA LYS A 244 -2.48 -13.43 -22.67
C LYS A 244 -2.96 -11.98 -22.72
N CYS A 245 -2.52 -11.25 -23.73
CA CYS A 245 -2.99 -9.92 -24.10
C CYS A 245 -2.59 -9.60 -25.55
N ASP A 246 -3.58 -9.51 -26.43
CA ASP A 246 -3.39 -9.27 -27.87
C ASP A 246 -2.87 -7.86 -28.16
N SER A 247 -3.17 -6.88 -27.31
CA SER A 247 -2.72 -5.49 -27.46
C SER A 247 -2.29 -4.85 -26.14
N PRO A 248 -1.12 -5.24 -25.58
CA PRO A 248 -0.70 -4.86 -24.22
C PRO A 248 -0.63 -3.34 -23.98
N VAL A 249 -0.18 -2.57 -24.97
CA VAL A 249 -0.04 -1.11 -24.86
C VAL A 249 -1.39 -0.43 -24.67
N SER A 250 -2.43 -0.88 -25.38
CA SER A 250 -3.78 -0.31 -25.27
C SER A 250 -4.61 -0.92 -24.14
N ALA A 251 -4.44 -2.21 -23.85
CA ALA A 251 -5.26 -2.93 -22.88
C ALA A 251 -4.80 -2.74 -21.42
N ILE A 252 -3.50 -2.51 -21.19
CA ILE A 252 -2.91 -2.42 -19.86
C ILE A 252 -2.44 -0.99 -19.58
N SER A 253 -1.39 -0.56 -20.28
CA SER A 253 -0.84 0.80 -20.30
C SER A 253 0.37 0.84 -21.22
N GLU A 254 0.78 2.03 -21.65
CA GLU A 254 2.02 2.22 -22.42
C GLU A 254 3.24 1.66 -21.68
N THR A 255 3.40 2.00 -20.40
CA THR A 255 4.56 1.59 -19.58
C THR A 255 4.65 0.08 -19.39
N LEU A 256 3.55 -0.59 -19.01
CA LEU A 256 3.58 -2.05 -18.78
C LEU A 256 3.47 -2.84 -20.09
N GLY A 257 2.75 -2.32 -21.08
CA GLY A 257 2.60 -2.94 -22.39
C GLY A 257 3.93 -3.09 -23.13
N GLU A 258 4.83 -2.11 -23.01
CA GLU A 258 6.20 -2.22 -23.53
C GLU A 258 7.00 -3.39 -22.92
N LEU A 259 6.63 -3.86 -21.73
CA LEU A 259 7.32 -4.96 -21.04
C LEU A 259 6.92 -6.34 -21.55
N PHE A 260 5.90 -6.43 -22.40
CA PHE A 260 5.53 -7.67 -23.08
C PHE A 260 6.56 -8.08 -24.15
N ASP A 261 7.49 -7.19 -24.51
CA ASP A 261 8.59 -7.48 -25.44
C ASP A 261 8.12 -7.97 -26.83
N GLY A 262 6.90 -7.59 -27.22
CA GLY A 262 6.29 -7.97 -28.49
C GLY A 262 5.51 -9.29 -28.46
N GLU A 263 5.53 -10.01 -27.35
CA GLU A 263 4.74 -11.22 -27.15
C GLU A 263 3.28 -10.87 -26.80
N THR A 264 2.33 -11.69 -27.26
CA THR A 264 0.91 -11.57 -26.91
C THR A 264 0.43 -12.68 -25.99
N GLU A 265 1.17 -13.79 -25.91
CA GLU A 265 0.92 -14.88 -24.96
C GLU A 265 2.26 -15.47 -24.52
N PHE A 266 2.43 -15.69 -23.22
CA PHE A 266 3.60 -16.36 -22.68
C PHE A 266 3.29 -17.12 -21.40
N THR A 267 4.14 -18.10 -21.09
CA THR A 267 4.07 -18.88 -19.85
C THR A 267 5.42 -18.87 -19.13
N PHE A 268 5.40 -18.74 -17.81
CA PHE A 268 6.58 -18.87 -16.97
C PHE A 268 6.23 -19.61 -15.67
N SER A 269 7.24 -20.09 -14.95
CA SER A 269 7.06 -20.78 -13.68
C SER A 269 7.85 -20.10 -12.58
N THR A 270 7.32 -20.13 -11.37
CA THR A 270 8.01 -19.68 -10.17
C THR A 270 7.70 -20.59 -8.97
N ARG A 271 8.32 -20.33 -7.83
CA ARG A 271 8.10 -21.10 -6.59
C ARG A 271 7.59 -20.21 -5.47
N VAL A 272 6.88 -20.82 -4.55
CA VAL A 272 6.44 -20.16 -3.31
C VAL A 272 7.67 -19.71 -2.51
N GLY A 273 7.69 -18.44 -2.13
CA GLY A 273 8.76 -17.85 -1.34
C GLY A 273 8.90 -16.36 -1.55
N TYR A 274 9.39 -15.66 -0.54
CA TYR A 274 9.63 -14.23 -0.61
C TYR A 274 10.79 -13.88 -1.55
N LEU A 275 10.59 -12.89 -2.43
CA LEU A 275 11.61 -12.40 -3.35
C LEU A 275 12.78 -11.81 -2.57
N SER A 276 13.98 -12.36 -2.79
CA SER A 276 15.20 -11.90 -2.13
C SER A 276 16.15 -11.22 -3.13
N MET A 277 17.04 -10.38 -2.61
CA MET A 277 18.09 -9.77 -3.43
C MET A 277 19.03 -10.82 -4.03
N ASP A 278 19.25 -11.95 -3.34
CA ASP A 278 20.02 -13.08 -3.86
C ASP A 278 19.43 -13.61 -5.17
N GLU A 279 18.10 -13.71 -5.24
CA GLU A 279 17.39 -14.22 -6.40
C GLU A 279 17.55 -13.30 -7.61
N THR A 280 17.33 -12.00 -7.45
CA THR A 280 17.43 -11.05 -8.56
C THR A 280 18.88 -10.76 -8.98
N VAL A 281 19.83 -10.79 -8.05
CA VAL A 281 21.27 -10.74 -8.37
C VAL A 281 21.70 -11.96 -9.18
N SER A 282 21.05 -13.11 -8.99
CA SER A 282 21.33 -14.30 -9.80
C SER A 282 21.07 -14.07 -11.31
N TRP A 283 20.13 -13.18 -11.65
CA TRP A 283 19.79 -12.81 -13.02
C TRP A 283 20.81 -11.86 -13.66
N ALA A 284 21.61 -11.16 -12.86
CA ALA A 284 22.51 -10.12 -13.36
C ALA A 284 23.68 -10.69 -14.20
N LYS A 285 24.16 -9.91 -15.18
CA LYS A 285 25.41 -10.21 -15.88
C LYS A 285 26.63 -9.84 -15.01
N PRO A 286 27.77 -10.56 -15.10
CA PRO A 286 28.99 -10.20 -14.38
C PRO A 286 29.50 -8.78 -14.73
N PRO A 287 30.14 -8.05 -13.79
CA PRO A 287 30.40 -8.46 -12.40
C PRO A 287 29.17 -8.31 -11.50
N LYS A 288 28.83 -9.37 -10.77
CA LYS A 288 27.72 -9.39 -9.80
C LYS A 288 28.17 -8.76 -8.47
N PRO A 289 27.28 -8.11 -7.71
CA PRO A 289 27.60 -7.68 -6.36
C PRO A 289 27.93 -8.89 -5.48
N ALA A 290 28.96 -8.74 -4.64
CA ALA A 290 29.37 -9.81 -3.73
C ALA A 290 28.35 -10.01 -2.61
N ARG A 291 28.00 -11.28 -2.35
CA ARG A 291 27.12 -11.67 -1.25
C ARG A 291 27.95 -11.93 0.01
N TYR A 292 27.57 -11.27 1.11
CA TYR A 292 28.13 -11.48 2.45
C TYR A 292 27.06 -12.03 3.39
N SER A 293 27.48 -12.72 4.45
CA SER A 293 26.61 -13.20 5.54
C SER A 293 27.30 -13.05 6.89
N GLN A 294 28.00 -11.93 7.09
CA GLN A 294 28.74 -11.65 8.31
C GLN A 294 27.79 -11.12 9.37
N HIS A 295 27.95 -11.57 10.61
CA HIS A 295 27.24 -10.99 11.75
C HIS A 295 27.63 -9.52 11.94
N LEU A 296 26.70 -8.71 12.45
CA LEU A 296 26.91 -7.27 12.60
C LEU A 296 27.90 -6.91 13.71
N GLY A 297 28.06 -7.79 14.71
CA GLY A 297 28.79 -7.49 15.94
C GLY A 297 28.06 -6.50 16.85
N ALA A 298 28.59 -6.31 18.06
CA ALA A 298 28.06 -5.34 19.01
C ALA A 298 28.09 -3.92 18.41
N GLY A 299 26.92 -3.31 18.30
CA GLY A 299 26.74 -1.99 17.70
C GLY A 299 27.05 -1.91 16.20
N GLY A 300 27.07 -3.03 15.49
CA GLY A 300 27.23 -3.02 14.03
C GLY A 300 28.66 -2.76 13.53
N ILE A 301 29.68 -3.10 14.32
CA ILE A 301 31.08 -2.76 14.01
C ILE A 301 31.81 -3.76 13.09
N ASP A 302 31.28 -4.97 12.92
CA ASP A 302 32.01 -6.07 12.28
C ASP A 302 31.85 -6.09 10.75
N LEU A 303 30.88 -5.35 10.19
CA LEU A 303 30.69 -5.32 8.75
C LEU A 303 31.81 -4.56 8.02
N PRO A 304 32.51 -5.19 7.06
CA PRO A 304 33.53 -4.55 6.25
C PRO A 304 32.89 -3.63 5.23
N LYS A 305 33.60 -2.55 4.89
CA LYS A 305 33.20 -1.66 3.82
C LYS A 305 33.25 -2.38 2.47
N THR A 306 32.21 -2.25 1.66
CA THR A 306 32.20 -2.72 0.27
C THR A 306 31.66 -1.66 -0.68
N GLN A 307 32.17 -1.67 -1.90
CA GLN A 307 31.68 -0.81 -3.00
C GLN A 307 30.65 -1.53 -3.86
N ASN A 308 30.72 -2.87 -3.94
CA ASN A 308 29.90 -3.70 -4.81
C ASN A 308 29.51 -5.00 -4.09
N GLY A 309 28.55 -4.91 -3.18
CA GLY A 309 28.04 -6.07 -2.44
C GLY A 309 26.84 -5.76 -1.57
N PHE A 310 26.31 -6.82 -0.97
CA PHE A 310 25.21 -6.81 -0.02
C PHE A 310 25.40 -7.89 1.04
N ASN A 311 24.95 -7.64 2.26
CA ASN A 311 25.09 -8.55 3.38
C ASN A 311 23.70 -9.03 3.82
N VAL A 312 23.46 -10.35 3.80
CA VAL A 312 22.20 -10.98 4.19
C VAL A 312 22.42 -11.79 5.47
N ILE A 313 21.62 -11.51 6.49
CA ILE A 313 21.64 -12.21 7.78
C ILE A 313 20.22 -12.59 8.17
N GLU A 314 20.08 -13.76 8.80
CA GLU A 314 18.85 -14.19 9.44
C GLU A 314 19.06 -14.37 10.94
N TYR A 315 18.14 -13.82 11.73
CA TYR A 315 18.10 -13.93 13.18
C TYR A 315 16.91 -14.80 13.54
N ARG A 316 17.10 -15.84 14.36
CA ARG A 316 16.05 -16.84 14.65
C ARG A 316 15.82 -17.08 16.13
N THR A 317 16.77 -16.68 16.96
CA THR A 317 16.73 -16.91 18.41
C THR A 317 16.59 -15.61 19.19
N PRO A 318 16.09 -15.65 20.44
CA PRO A 318 16.10 -14.49 21.32
C PRO A 318 17.48 -13.84 21.45
N GLN A 319 18.56 -14.63 21.53
CA GLN A 319 19.93 -14.13 21.61
C GLN A 319 20.32 -13.36 20.33
N ASP A 320 19.89 -13.85 19.16
CA ASP A 320 20.07 -13.15 17.89
C ASP A 320 19.35 -11.79 17.91
N PHE A 321 18.11 -11.74 18.42
CA PHE A 321 17.35 -10.49 18.53
C PHE A 321 17.98 -9.51 19.52
N GLU A 322 18.57 -9.99 20.63
CA GLU A 322 19.35 -9.15 21.55
C GLU A 322 20.62 -8.59 20.92
N ALA A 323 21.28 -9.35 20.05
CA ALA A 323 22.45 -8.88 19.33
C ALA A 323 22.11 -7.66 18.45
N LEU A 324 20.90 -7.61 17.87
CA LEU A 324 20.40 -6.43 17.15
C LEU A 324 20.22 -5.20 18.05
N LEU A 325 19.98 -5.38 19.35
CA LEU A 325 19.77 -4.29 20.31
C LEU A 325 21.05 -3.86 21.06
N THR A 326 22.12 -4.63 20.93
CA THR A 326 23.37 -4.41 21.67
C THR A 326 24.20 -3.32 21.01
N ASN A 327 24.41 -2.20 21.69
CA ASN A 327 25.21 -1.10 21.13
C ASN A 327 26.72 -1.40 21.11
N ALA A 328 27.53 -0.48 20.57
CA ALA A 328 28.97 -0.67 20.41
C ALA A 328 29.76 -0.82 21.74
N ARG A 329 29.13 -0.50 22.88
CA ARG A 329 29.71 -0.71 24.22
C ARG A 329 29.22 -2.01 24.87
N GLY A 330 28.46 -2.83 24.16
CA GLY A 330 27.84 -4.03 24.71
C GLY A 330 26.63 -3.77 25.61
N LYS A 331 26.10 -2.54 25.66
CA LYS A 331 24.94 -2.21 26.51
C LYS A 331 23.64 -2.41 25.73
N LEU A 332 22.67 -3.06 26.37
CA LEU A 332 21.29 -3.25 25.92
C LEU A 332 20.40 -2.02 26.27
N PRO A 333 19.28 -1.79 25.57
CA PRO A 333 18.33 -0.74 25.91
C PRO A 333 17.64 -1.01 27.24
N ASP A 334 17.13 0.04 27.89
CA ASP A 334 16.48 -0.08 29.21
C ASP A 334 15.18 -0.90 29.12
N GLU A 335 14.54 -0.93 27.95
CA GLU A 335 13.31 -1.70 27.67
C GLU A 335 13.54 -3.19 27.37
N ILE A 336 14.77 -3.71 27.48
CA ILE A 336 15.10 -5.09 27.07
C ILE A 336 14.20 -6.17 27.69
N GLU A 337 13.86 -6.02 28.98
CA GLU A 337 12.97 -6.95 29.67
C GLU A 337 11.55 -6.96 29.08
N THR A 338 11.10 -5.84 28.52
CA THR A 338 9.81 -5.79 27.80
C THR A 338 9.88 -6.64 26.53
N PHE A 339 10.97 -6.53 25.76
CA PHE A 339 11.14 -7.31 24.54
C PHE A 339 11.26 -8.80 24.81
N ARG A 340 12.08 -9.19 25.80
CA ARG A 340 12.26 -10.58 26.24
C ARG A 340 10.93 -11.24 26.60
N ASN A 341 10.13 -10.55 27.42
CA ASN A 341 8.91 -11.13 27.99
C ASN A 341 7.71 -11.07 27.05
N GLN A 342 7.62 -10.06 26.17
CA GLN A 342 6.40 -9.78 25.40
C GLN A 342 6.54 -9.94 23.88
N LEU A 343 7.77 -9.92 23.34
CA LEU A 343 8.02 -9.85 21.91
C LEU A 343 8.81 -11.04 21.36
N PHE A 344 9.95 -11.40 21.96
CA PHE A 344 10.88 -12.37 21.34
C PHE A 344 10.27 -13.74 21.09
N SER A 345 9.40 -14.22 21.98
CA SER A 345 8.67 -15.48 21.79
C SER A 345 7.68 -15.47 20.63
N LYS A 346 7.36 -14.28 20.09
CA LYS A 346 6.46 -14.09 18.96
C LYS A 346 7.19 -13.85 17.66
N ILE A 347 8.50 -13.61 17.66
CA ILE A 347 9.28 -13.43 16.43
C ILE A 347 9.72 -14.81 15.96
N ASN A 348 9.29 -15.20 14.75
CA ASN A 348 9.72 -16.43 14.10
C ASN A 348 11.14 -16.27 13.55
N HIS A 349 11.38 -15.17 12.83
CA HIS A 349 12.71 -14.78 12.37
C HIS A 349 12.75 -13.30 11.93
N VAL A 350 13.95 -12.74 11.85
CA VAL A 350 14.24 -11.46 11.20
C VAL A 350 15.22 -11.71 10.07
N ARG A 351 14.87 -11.35 8.84
CA ARG A 351 15.82 -11.29 7.72
C ARG A 351 16.22 -9.85 7.50
N LEU A 352 17.53 -9.58 7.51
CA LEU A 352 18.11 -8.26 7.31
C LEU A 352 19.10 -8.31 6.14
N THR A 353 18.86 -7.48 5.14
CA THR A 353 19.77 -7.24 4.03
C THR A 353 20.32 -5.82 4.15
N ILE A 354 21.64 -5.65 4.13
CA ILE A 354 22.30 -4.34 4.11
C ILE A 354 23.02 -4.17 2.77
N ALA A 355 22.73 -3.09 2.06
CA ALA A 355 23.32 -2.77 0.76
C ALA A 355 23.27 -1.27 0.50
N ARG A 356 23.87 -0.84 -0.61
CA ARG A 356 23.76 0.55 -1.08
C ARG A 356 22.40 0.78 -1.71
N ILE A 357 21.90 2.02 -1.64
CA ILE A 357 20.62 2.41 -2.24
C ILE A 357 20.55 2.01 -3.74
N PRO A 358 21.56 2.29 -4.58
CA PRO A 358 21.50 1.88 -5.99
C PRO A 358 21.43 0.37 -6.18
N HIS A 359 21.98 -0.44 -5.27
CA HIS A 359 21.83 -1.89 -5.35
C HIS A 359 20.40 -2.32 -5.03
N PHE A 360 19.75 -1.72 -4.05
CA PHE A 360 18.34 -2.01 -3.79
C PHE A 360 17.45 -1.53 -4.94
N GLU A 361 17.63 -0.31 -5.44
CA GLU A 361 16.85 0.20 -6.58
C GLU A 361 17.06 -0.65 -7.84
N ARG A 362 18.25 -1.22 -8.02
CA ARG A 362 18.55 -2.08 -9.16
C ARG A 362 18.08 -3.52 -9.00
N TYR A 363 18.13 -4.10 -7.81
CA TYR A 363 17.90 -5.53 -7.62
C TYR A 363 16.63 -5.87 -6.85
N LEU A 364 15.92 -4.90 -6.29
CA LEU A 364 14.67 -5.15 -5.57
C LEU A 364 13.56 -4.24 -6.13
N PRO A 365 12.39 -4.78 -6.49
CA PRO A 365 11.28 -3.99 -7.04
C PRO A 365 10.79 -2.98 -6.00
N GLY A 366 10.78 -1.68 -6.31
CA GLY A 366 10.48 -0.63 -5.33
C GLY A 366 11.58 -0.36 -4.29
N GLY A 367 12.76 -0.97 -4.44
CA GLY A 367 13.90 -0.76 -3.55
C GLY A 367 13.82 -1.52 -2.22
N SER A 368 14.40 -0.93 -1.18
CA SER A 368 14.44 -1.51 0.17
C SER A 368 13.16 -1.26 0.95
N GLN A 369 12.68 -2.30 1.65
CA GLN A 369 11.46 -2.27 2.43
C GLN A 369 11.69 -2.69 3.88
N ARG A 370 10.76 -2.29 4.74
CA ARG A 370 10.77 -2.61 6.18
C ARG A 370 9.38 -3.11 6.53
N ILE A 371 9.20 -4.42 6.42
CA ILE A 371 7.88 -5.05 6.48
C ILE A 371 7.78 -6.04 7.63
N PHE A 372 6.57 -6.23 8.11
CA PHE A 372 6.22 -7.35 8.96
C PHE A 372 5.56 -8.45 8.12
N SER A 373 5.75 -9.69 8.51
CA SER A 373 4.95 -10.81 8.04
C SER A 373 4.33 -11.55 9.22
N ALA A 374 3.17 -12.16 9.01
CA ALA A 374 2.52 -13.02 9.98
C ALA A 374 2.56 -14.46 9.47
N ASN A 375 3.34 -15.31 10.14
CA ASN A 375 3.46 -16.73 9.79
C ASN A 375 3.78 -16.94 8.29
N GLY A 376 4.70 -16.14 7.76
CA GLY A 376 5.14 -16.16 6.37
C GLY A 376 4.40 -15.16 5.46
N VAL A 377 3.20 -14.71 5.79
CA VAL A 377 2.39 -13.83 4.92
C VAL A 377 2.79 -12.37 5.13
N VAL A 378 3.25 -11.69 4.08
CA VAL A 378 3.63 -10.27 4.11
C VAL A 378 2.43 -9.37 4.45
N THR A 379 2.66 -8.35 5.27
CA THR A 379 1.68 -7.34 5.66
C THR A 379 1.99 -5.99 5.04
N ARG A 380 1.00 -5.09 4.96
CA ARG A 380 1.19 -3.70 4.50
C ARG A 380 1.62 -2.73 5.61
N HIS A 381 2.01 -3.24 6.78
CA HIS A 381 2.54 -2.39 7.84
C HIS A 381 3.84 -1.71 7.37
N SER A 382 3.78 -0.39 7.17
CA SER A 382 4.97 0.42 6.98
C SER A 382 5.67 0.66 8.33
N LEU A 383 7.00 0.62 8.30
CA LEU A 383 7.83 0.93 9.45
C LEU A 383 8.58 2.23 9.22
N ASP A 384 8.09 3.28 9.86
CA ASP A 384 8.77 4.56 9.90
C ASP A 384 9.82 4.57 11.03
N LEU A 385 11.07 4.79 10.64
CA LEU A 385 12.20 4.87 11.55
C LEU A 385 12.34 6.31 12.02
N THR A 386 11.82 6.58 13.21
CA THR A 386 11.82 7.91 13.81
C THR A 386 13.01 8.12 14.75
N ARG A 387 13.75 7.05 15.08
CA ARG A 387 14.92 7.10 15.97
C ARG A 387 16.21 6.89 15.18
N GLY A 388 17.31 7.44 15.67
CA GLY A 388 18.63 7.33 15.04
C GLY A 388 19.23 8.69 14.67
N ARG A 389 20.56 8.77 14.63
CA ARG A 389 21.26 10.05 14.37
C ARG A 389 21.31 10.43 12.88
N ASN A 390 21.30 9.44 11.99
CA ASN A 390 21.46 9.63 10.55
C ASN A 390 20.37 8.86 9.80
N GLN A 391 19.30 9.55 9.40
CA GLN A 391 18.19 8.92 8.67
C GLN A 391 18.56 8.51 7.23
N GLN A 392 19.66 9.05 6.68
CA GLN A 392 20.17 8.70 5.35
C GLN A 392 20.46 7.19 5.15
N TYR A 393 20.72 6.43 6.23
CA TYR A 393 20.99 4.99 6.13
C TYR A 393 19.74 4.12 6.18
N VAL A 394 18.54 4.69 6.37
CA VAL A 394 17.27 3.95 6.37
C VAL A 394 17.03 3.21 5.06
N ARG A 395 17.45 3.82 3.94
CA ARG A 395 17.33 3.22 2.60
C ARG A 395 18.43 2.20 2.30
N CYS A 396 19.45 2.08 3.16
CA CYS A 396 20.57 1.16 3.01
C CYS A 396 20.33 -0.22 3.66
N PHE A 397 19.09 -0.54 4.04
CA PHE A 397 18.75 -1.90 4.44
C PHE A 397 17.30 -2.25 4.11
N ASP A 398 17.09 -3.53 3.83
CA ASP A 398 15.79 -4.18 3.68
C ASP A 398 15.61 -5.15 4.86
N ILE A 399 14.48 -5.09 5.55
CA ILE A 399 14.20 -5.93 6.72
C ILE A 399 12.81 -6.52 6.65
N VAL A 400 12.74 -7.81 6.96
CA VAL A 400 11.52 -8.59 7.07
C VAL A 400 11.48 -9.20 8.46
N VAL A 401 10.45 -8.87 9.24
CA VAL A 401 10.24 -9.44 10.58
C VAL A 401 9.01 -10.34 10.54
N ASP A 402 9.23 -11.64 10.59
CA ASP A 402 8.15 -12.61 10.65
C ASP A 402 7.75 -12.90 12.09
N VAL A 403 6.44 -12.83 12.36
CA VAL A 403 5.88 -13.04 13.68
C VAL A 403 4.77 -14.09 13.69
N ASP A 404 4.65 -14.79 14.81
CA ASP A 404 3.47 -15.60 15.11
C ASP A 404 2.32 -14.70 15.53
N ALA A 405 1.45 -14.39 14.58
CA ALA A 405 0.32 -13.50 14.77
C ALA A 405 -0.85 -13.82 13.83
N GLU A 406 -2.02 -13.34 14.22
CA GLU A 406 -3.23 -13.35 13.40
C GLU A 406 -3.34 -12.06 12.58
N LEU A 407 -3.85 -12.19 11.35
CA LEU A 407 -4.16 -11.07 10.47
C LEU A 407 -5.64 -10.69 10.56
N ASN A 408 -5.95 -9.42 10.26
CA ASN A 408 -7.31 -8.90 10.19
C ASN A 408 -8.06 -9.37 8.91
N TYR A 409 -9.31 -8.92 8.75
CA TYR A 409 -10.04 -9.05 7.48
C TYR A 409 -9.28 -8.35 6.36
N GLY A 410 -9.16 -8.98 5.18
CA GLY A 410 -8.25 -8.55 4.11
C GLY A 410 -6.79 -9.00 4.30
N LYS A 411 -6.38 -9.36 5.52
CA LYS A 411 -5.07 -9.92 5.86
C LYS A 411 -3.88 -8.99 5.63
N TYR A 412 -4.11 -7.68 5.68
CA TYR A 412 -3.07 -6.64 5.49
C TYR A 412 -2.42 -6.20 6.78
N HIS A 413 -3.12 -6.37 7.89
CA HIS A 413 -2.68 -5.85 9.17
C HIS A 413 -2.71 -6.97 10.21
N LEU A 414 -1.63 -7.04 11.00
CA LEU A 414 -1.65 -7.74 12.28
C LEU A 414 -2.83 -7.25 13.13
N LYS A 415 -3.68 -8.18 13.58
CA LYS A 415 -4.84 -7.90 14.43
C LYS A 415 -4.46 -7.31 15.79
N ASN A 416 -3.26 -7.65 16.29
CA ASN A 416 -2.74 -7.20 17.56
C ASN A 416 -1.93 -5.90 17.41
N MET A 417 -2.58 -4.74 17.53
CA MET A 417 -1.91 -3.43 17.41
C MET A 417 -0.87 -3.17 18.52
N ARG A 418 -1.00 -3.78 19.70
CA ARG A 418 0.04 -3.71 20.73
C ARG A 418 1.31 -4.43 20.29
N LEU A 419 1.19 -5.56 19.60
CA LEU A 419 2.33 -6.26 19.00
C LEU A 419 2.99 -5.39 17.92
N VAL A 420 2.20 -4.76 17.04
CA VAL A 420 2.71 -3.80 16.04
C VAL A 420 3.52 -2.69 16.71
N GLY A 421 2.99 -2.08 17.78
CA GLY A 421 3.70 -1.05 18.54
C GLY A 421 5.01 -1.55 19.17
N LEU A 422 5.04 -2.78 19.70
CA LEU A 422 6.26 -3.40 20.22
C LEU A 422 7.29 -3.68 19.13
N LEU A 423 6.86 -4.17 17.97
CA LEU A 423 7.72 -4.40 16.80
C LEU A 423 8.34 -3.09 16.30
N LYS A 424 7.52 -2.05 16.12
CA LYS A 424 7.99 -0.71 15.73
C LYS A 424 9.04 -0.18 16.71
N LYS A 425 8.82 -0.33 18.02
CA LYS A 425 9.80 0.03 19.06
C LYS A 425 11.09 -0.79 18.96
N PHE A 426 10.98 -2.11 18.84
CA PHE A 426 12.12 -3.02 18.70
C PHE A 426 13.00 -2.66 17.50
N ILE A 427 12.41 -2.42 16.33
CA ILE A 427 13.17 -2.10 15.12
C ILE A 427 13.79 -0.70 15.20
N ASN A 428 13.11 0.28 15.79
CA ASN A 428 13.70 1.59 16.04
C ASN A 428 14.92 1.50 16.98
N GLU A 429 14.85 0.65 18.02
CA GLU A 429 15.98 0.40 18.90
C GLU A 429 17.11 -0.38 18.21
N ALA A 430 16.79 -1.39 17.40
CA ALA A 430 17.76 -2.13 16.61
C ALA A 430 18.48 -1.22 15.60
N TYR A 431 17.72 -0.32 14.97
CA TYR A 431 18.27 0.67 14.06
C TYR A 431 19.24 1.62 14.76
N ARG A 432 18.80 2.22 15.87
CA ARG A 432 19.60 3.14 16.68
C ARG A 432 20.88 2.49 17.24
N SER A 433 20.78 1.26 17.74
CA SER A 433 21.88 0.60 18.43
C SER A 433 22.89 -0.05 17.48
N THR A 434 22.43 -0.66 16.39
CA THR A 434 23.23 -1.60 15.60
C THR A 434 23.12 -1.37 14.09
N ILE A 435 21.91 -1.39 13.52
CA ILE A 435 21.73 -1.42 12.05
C ILE A 435 22.24 -0.13 11.38
N GLN A 436 22.01 1.04 11.98
CA GLN A 436 22.48 2.32 11.41
C GLN A 436 24.00 2.34 11.25
N ASN A 437 24.74 1.86 12.27
CA ASN A 437 26.21 1.84 12.23
C ASN A 437 26.72 0.73 11.29
N ALA A 438 26.08 -0.44 11.30
CA ALA A 438 26.37 -1.52 10.37
C ALA A 438 26.22 -1.06 8.91
N ALA A 439 25.09 -0.41 8.59
CA ALA A 439 24.85 0.17 7.28
C ALA A 439 25.93 1.20 6.92
N SER A 440 26.23 2.14 7.83
CA SER A 440 27.27 3.15 7.60
C SER A 440 28.67 2.57 7.36
N ARG A 441 29.05 1.50 8.05
CA ARG A 441 30.36 0.86 7.83
C ARG A 441 30.38 0.09 6.52
N PHE A 442 29.31 -0.64 6.23
CA PHE A 442 29.19 -1.48 5.05
C PHE A 442 29.16 -0.66 3.76
N VAL A 443 28.30 0.36 3.69
CA VAL A 443 28.16 1.20 2.48
C VAL A 443 29.22 2.31 2.41
N GLY A 444 29.83 2.66 3.54
CA GLY A 444 30.69 3.83 3.72
C GLY A 444 29.92 5.04 4.21
N LYS A 445 30.60 6.18 4.33
CA LYS A 445 29.90 7.47 4.45
C LYS A 445 28.95 7.55 3.26
N ALA A 446 27.65 7.63 3.51
CA ALA A 446 26.75 8.13 2.49
C ALA A 446 27.33 9.51 2.14
N ASP A 447 27.79 9.66 0.89
CA ASP A 447 28.15 10.98 0.42
C ASP A 447 26.88 11.82 0.59
N PRO A 448 26.95 13.01 1.22
CA PRO A 448 25.75 13.77 1.52
C PRO A 448 24.84 13.96 0.30
N PHE A 449 25.35 13.91 -0.93
CA PHE A 449 24.56 14.01 -2.14
C PHE A 449 25.23 13.28 -3.32
N GLU A 450 24.85 12.02 -3.57
CA GLU A 450 24.77 11.46 -4.94
C GLU A 450 23.33 10.95 -5.15
N GLU A 451 22.35 11.72 -4.70
CA GLU A 451 20.99 11.54 -5.20
C GLU A 451 20.92 12.17 -6.59
N ASP A 452 20.22 11.47 -7.48
CA ASP A 452 19.60 11.98 -8.70
C ASP A 452 18.70 13.22 -8.49
N GLU A 453 18.70 13.83 -7.30
CA GLU A 453 18.56 15.27 -7.13
C GLU A 453 19.74 16.02 -7.78
N ARG A 454 19.96 15.82 -9.09
CA ARG A 454 20.11 17.02 -9.91
C ARG A 454 18.87 17.83 -9.61
N SER A 455 19.06 18.80 -8.73
CA SER A 455 18.29 20.01 -8.63
C SER A 455 17.37 20.10 -9.84
N VAL A 456 16.05 20.04 -9.62
CA VAL A 456 15.26 21.08 -10.29
C VAL A 456 16.02 22.34 -9.88
N ALA A 457 16.90 22.83 -10.76
CA ALA A 457 17.72 23.99 -10.47
C ALA A 457 16.75 24.99 -9.86
N PHE A 458 17.08 25.61 -8.73
CA PHE A 458 16.09 26.45 -8.05
C PHE A 458 15.44 27.46 -9.04
N TRP A 459 16.21 27.84 -10.06
CA TRP A 459 15.84 28.57 -11.27
C TRP A 459 14.79 27.91 -12.21
N SER A 460 14.78 26.59 -12.39
CA SER A 460 13.81 25.87 -13.23
C SER A 460 12.47 25.59 -12.55
N ARG A 461 12.31 25.92 -11.26
CA ARG A 461 10.98 25.93 -10.61
C ARG A 461 10.07 26.94 -11.30
N LYS A 462 8.77 26.62 -11.41
CA LYS A 462 7.76 27.51 -11.98
C LYS A 462 7.72 28.84 -11.21
N ASP A 463 7.65 29.95 -11.93
CA ASP A 463 7.48 31.27 -11.31
C ASP A 463 6.05 31.45 -10.78
N LEU A 464 5.94 32.08 -9.62
CA LEU A 464 4.67 32.48 -9.01
C LEU A 464 4.02 33.64 -9.77
N LEU A 465 4.83 34.43 -10.50
CA LEU A 465 4.41 35.56 -11.34
C LEU A 465 3.52 36.57 -10.57
N ARG A 466 4.00 36.99 -9.40
CA ARG A 466 3.41 38.05 -8.58
C ARG A 466 4.48 39.09 -8.25
N PRO A 467 4.53 40.25 -8.94
CA PRO A 467 5.60 41.23 -8.73
C PRO A 467 5.60 41.82 -7.31
N GLU A 468 4.45 41.87 -6.65
CA GLU A 468 4.23 42.40 -5.31
C GLU A 468 4.86 41.53 -4.21
N LEU A 469 5.09 40.24 -4.48
CA LEU A 469 5.67 39.29 -3.54
C LEU A 469 7.18 39.18 -3.73
N THR A 470 7.91 39.04 -2.64
CA THR A 470 9.35 38.73 -2.59
C THR A 470 9.60 37.30 -3.02
N ILE A 471 8.72 36.36 -2.65
CA ILE A 471 8.77 34.99 -3.14
C ILE A 471 8.42 34.96 -4.63
N LYS A 472 9.37 34.50 -5.46
CA LYS A 472 9.22 34.47 -6.93
C LYS A 472 8.84 33.11 -7.49
N LYS A 473 9.02 32.03 -6.74
CA LYS A 473 8.76 30.66 -7.18
C LYS A 473 7.49 30.11 -6.55
N VAL A 474 6.80 29.24 -7.28
CA VAL A 474 5.70 28.44 -6.73
C VAL A 474 6.25 27.58 -5.58
N PRO A 475 5.56 27.51 -4.42
CA PRO A 475 5.97 26.66 -3.30
C PRO A 475 6.25 25.23 -3.74
N ALA A 476 7.35 24.64 -3.26
CA ALA A 476 7.70 23.25 -3.53
C ALA A 476 7.67 22.37 -2.27
N ASP A 477 7.78 22.98 -1.10
CA ASP A 477 7.72 22.32 0.21
C ASP A 477 6.90 23.15 1.22
N GLU A 478 6.70 22.59 2.43
CA GLU A 478 5.90 23.21 3.49
C GLU A 478 6.51 24.53 4.00
N ASN A 479 7.84 24.67 3.99
CA ASN A 479 8.50 25.91 4.43
C ASN A 479 8.23 27.05 3.44
N ASP A 480 8.19 26.77 2.13
CA ASP A 480 7.80 27.75 1.12
C ASP A 480 6.35 28.25 1.36
N VAL A 481 5.43 27.36 1.76
CA VAL A 481 4.04 27.72 2.08
C VAL A 481 3.97 28.61 3.32
N ILE A 482 4.70 28.25 4.38
CA ILE A 482 4.81 29.05 5.59
C ILE A 482 5.36 30.44 5.26
N ALA A 483 6.46 30.51 4.50
CA ALA A 483 7.08 31.78 4.11
C ALA A 483 6.12 32.65 3.30
N LEU A 484 5.40 32.07 2.35
CA LEU A 484 4.38 32.75 1.55
C LEU A 484 3.23 33.28 2.41
N PHE A 485 2.73 32.48 3.35
CA PHE A 485 1.69 32.92 4.27
C PHE A 485 2.15 34.13 5.10
N PHE A 486 3.34 34.07 5.69
CA PHE A 486 3.85 35.16 6.53
C PHE A 486 4.25 36.41 5.75
N GLU A 487 4.66 36.27 4.49
CA GLU A 487 4.82 37.41 3.59
C GLU A 487 3.47 38.13 3.37
N LEU A 488 2.41 37.38 3.04
CA LEU A 488 1.06 37.93 2.88
C LEU A 488 0.54 38.56 4.19
N ALA A 489 0.78 37.91 5.32
CA ALA A 489 0.43 38.47 6.63
C ALA A 489 1.20 39.78 6.91
N GLY A 490 2.48 39.84 6.56
CA GLY A 490 3.30 41.06 6.64
C GLY A 490 2.83 42.20 5.74
N MET A 491 2.15 41.87 4.64
CA MET A 491 1.45 42.83 3.77
C MET A 491 0.04 43.18 4.27
N ASN A 492 -0.31 42.79 5.50
CA ASN A 492 -1.63 43.01 6.11
C ASN A 492 -2.79 42.38 5.32
N LYS A 493 -2.55 41.23 4.66
CA LYS A 493 -3.58 40.46 3.95
C LYS A 493 -4.37 39.49 4.84
N PHE A 494 -3.90 39.28 6.06
CA PHE A 494 -4.53 38.44 7.09
C PHE A 494 -4.62 39.17 8.44
N PRO A 495 -5.30 40.34 8.52
CA PRO A 495 -5.37 41.14 9.75
C PRO A 495 -6.04 40.41 10.92
N GLU A 496 -6.80 39.34 10.66
CA GLU A 496 -7.57 38.54 11.61
C GLU A 496 -6.72 37.53 12.39
N PHE A 497 -5.41 37.42 12.09
CA PHE A 497 -4.53 36.41 12.66
C PHE A 497 -3.55 37.01 13.67
N ARG A 498 -3.37 36.36 14.82
CA ARG A 498 -2.32 36.65 15.80
C ARG A 498 -1.56 35.37 16.11
N TRP A 499 -0.29 35.31 15.71
CA TRP A 499 0.54 34.13 15.84
C TRP A 499 1.26 34.10 17.18
N TYR A 500 1.23 32.95 17.85
CA TYR A 500 1.90 32.72 19.13
C TYR A 500 3.17 31.88 18.98
N GLY A 501 3.25 31.05 17.96
CA GLY A 501 4.48 30.32 17.64
C GLY A 501 4.32 29.32 16.51
N LEU A 502 5.46 29.06 15.87
CA LEU A 502 5.69 27.89 15.03
C LEU A 502 6.46 26.86 15.85
N SER A 503 6.19 25.57 15.62
CA SER A 503 6.87 24.47 16.29
C SER A 503 7.36 23.43 15.29
N GLN A 504 8.63 23.07 15.43
CA GLN A 504 9.22 21.92 14.72
C GLN A 504 9.28 20.67 15.61
N ARG A 505 8.91 20.79 16.90
CA ARG A 505 9.04 19.72 17.89
C ARG A 505 7.70 19.19 18.37
N ASP A 506 6.66 20.01 18.30
CA ASP A 506 5.31 19.61 18.67
C ASP A 506 4.65 18.83 17.54
N ARG A 507 3.53 18.18 17.88
CA ARG A 507 2.74 17.40 16.93
C ARG A 507 2.18 18.23 15.77
N TYR A 508 1.99 19.53 15.99
CA TYR A 508 1.36 20.45 15.04
C TYR A 508 2.26 21.66 14.79
N ASP A 509 2.15 22.22 13.59
CA ASP A 509 3.13 23.20 13.10
C ASP A 509 3.01 24.55 13.79
N ALA A 510 1.81 24.97 14.21
CA ALA A 510 1.63 26.30 14.74
C ALA A 510 0.43 26.51 15.67
N ARG A 511 0.52 27.59 16.45
CA ARG A 511 -0.56 28.11 17.30
C ARG A 511 -0.85 29.57 16.97
N ALA A 512 -2.12 29.86 16.73
CA ALA A 512 -2.61 31.21 16.45
C ALA A 512 -3.97 31.48 17.10
N VAL A 513 -4.24 32.74 17.40
CA VAL A 513 -5.60 33.23 17.61
C VAL A 513 -6.08 33.79 16.29
N ILE A 514 -7.28 33.39 15.86
CA ILE A 514 -7.85 33.73 14.56
C ILE A 514 -9.26 34.26 14.81
N GLN A 515 -9.50 35.53 14.50
CA GLN A 515 -10.83 36.13 14.56
C GLN A 515 -11.69 35.52 13.46
N ARG A 516 -12.80 34.90 13.85
CA ARG A 516 -13.73 34.27 12.92
C ARG A 516 -14.68 35.28 12.30
N VAL A 517 -15.37 34.86 11.24
CA VAL A 517 -16.40 35.67 10.60
C VAL A 517 -17.52 35.96 11.61
N GLY A 518 -17.70 37.25 11.93
CA GLY A 518 -18.71 37.72 12.88
C GLY A 518 -18.24 37.83 14.33
N GLU A 519 -17.01 37.43 14.67
CA GLU A 519 -16.41 37.67 15.99
C GLU A 519 -15.92 39.13 16.12
N SER A 520 -15.94 39.65 17.35
CA SER A 520 -15.39 40.98 17.67
C SER A 520 -13.85 40.97 17.62
N GLU A 521 -13.24 42.07 17.18
CA GLU A 521 -11.78 42.26 17.20
C GLU A 521 -11.16 42.11 18.59
N ALA A 522 -11.97 42.24 19.66
CA ALA A 522 -11.53 42.04 21.04
C ALA A 522 -10.88 40.66 21.29
N VAL A 523 -11.22 39.64 20.50
CA VAL A 523 -10.60 38.29 20.54
C VAL A 523 -9.11 38.36 20.24
N LEU A 524 -8.67 39.30 19.39
CA LEU A 524 -7.27 39.50 19.03
C LEU A 524 -6.50 40.34 20.04
N GLU A 525 -7.18 41.23 20.77
CA GLU A 525 -6.56 42.16 21.71
C GLU A 525 -6.29 41.52 23.08
N ASN A 526 -7.23 40.72 23.58
CA ASN A 526 -7.15 40.08 24.91
C ASN A 526 -7.46 38.57 24.85
N PRO A 527 -6.66 37.78 24.14
CA PRO A 527 -6.94 36.36 23.95
C PRO A 527 -6.70 35.55 25.23
N SER A 528 -7.52 34.52 25.38
CA SER A 528 -7.37 33.46 26.37
C SER A 528 -6.74 32.21 25.75
N GLU A 529 -6.32 31.25 26.59
CA GLU A 529 -5.79 29.97 26.11
C GLU A 529 -6.82 29.18 25.29
N SER A 530 -8.12 29.33 25.61
CA SER A 530 -9.21 28.74 24.82
C SER A 530 -9.40 29.37 23.44
N ASP A 531 -8.74 30.48 23.13
CA ASP A 531 -8.78 31.14 21.81
C ASP A 531 -7.67 30.64 20.88
N LEU A 532 -6.69 29.90 21.41
CA LEU A 532 -5.63 29.30 20.61
C LEU A 532 -6.18 28.20 19.69
N ARG A 533 -5.76 28.26 18.44
CA ARG A 533 -6.09 27.32 17.37
C ARG A 533 -4.84 26.61 16.90
N VAL A 534 -4.99 25.33 16.56
CA VAL A 534 -3.96 24.58 15.85
C VAL A 534 -4.03 24.95 14.38
N VAL A 535 -2.91 25.41 13.84
CA VAL A 535 -2.75 25.61 12.40
C VAL A 535 -1.70 24.64 11.88
N GLU A 536 -2.03 24.00 10.77
CA GLU A 536 -1.20 23.03 10.07
C GLU A 536 -0.88 23.57 8.67
N PHE A 537 0.34 23.38 8.18
CA PHE A 537 0.78 23.83 6.87
C PHE A 537 1.11 22.63 5.98
N LYS A 538 0.56 22.61 4.77
CA LYS A 538 0.89 21.58 3.77
C LYS A 538 1.10 22.19 2.40
N ILE A 539 1.92 21.55 1.56
CA ILE A 539 1.96 21.91 0.13
C ILE A 539 0.61 21.61 -0.54
N ARG A 540 0.08 20.42 -0.27
CA ARG A 540 -1.22 19.91 -0.75
C ARG A 540 -2.08 19.58 0.43
N ALA A 541 -3.32 20.07 0.48
CA ALA A 541 -4.23 19.70 1.56
C ALA A 541 -4.40 18.18 1.67
N SER A 542 -4.45 17.47 0.53
CA SER A 542 -4.65 16.02 0.50
C SER A 542 -3.53 15.20 1.13
N SER A 543 -2.35 15.76 1.37
CA SER A 543 -1.26 15.02 2.03
C SER A 543 -1.51 14.80 3.52
N VAL A 544 -2.33 15.63 4.17
CA VAL A 544 -2.65 15.49 5.61
C VAL A 544 -3.46 14.23 5.91
N THR A 545 -4.18 13.68 4.92
CA THR A 545 -5.01 12.49 5.11
C THR A 545 -4.14 11.28 5.46
N GLN A 546 -2.93 11.19 4.91
CA GLN A 546 -1.98 10.13 5.24
C GLN A 546 -1.52 10.21 6.70
N ASP A 547 -1.37 11.43 7.22
CA ASP A 547 -1.01 11.65 8.63
C ASP A 547 -2.16 11.24 9.56
N PHE A 548 -3.42 11.37 9.11
CA PHE A 548 -4.60 10.90 9.83
C PHE A 548 -4.72 9.37 9.80
N ASP A 549 -4.53 8.75 8.64
CA ASP A 549 -4.59 7.29 8.49
C ASP A 549 -3.52 6.57 9.34
N ARG A 550 -2.38 7.22 9.56
CA ARG A 550 -1.29 6.73 10.41
C ARG A 550 -1.51 6.98 11.90
N GLU A 551 -2.58 7.68 12.27
CA GLU A 551 -2.85 8.22 13.61
C GLU A 551 -1.75 9.19 14.12
N ASP A 552 -0.88 9.67 13.23
CA ASP A 552 0.18 10.63 13.56
C ASP A 552 -0.42 11.99 13.90
N LYS A 553 -1.49 12.40 13.21
CA LYS A 553 -2.30 13.59 13.51
C LYS A 553 -3.76 13.21 13.72
N ASN A 554 -4.47 13.99 14.54
CA ASN A 554 -5.91 13.81 14.72
C ASN A 554 -6.64 14.97 14.02
N PRO A 555 -7.56 14.71 13.08
CA PRO A 555 -8.31 15.77 12.43
C PRO A 555 -9.03 16.68 13.43
N ARG A 556 -9.47 16.13 14.58
CA ARG A 556 -10.17 16.88 15.64
C ARG A 556 -9.34 17.95 16.33
N ASP A 557 -8.03 17.82 16.27
CA ASP A 557 -7.13 18.77 16.91
C ASP A 557 -6.80 19.93 15.96
N ILE A 558 -6.89 19.73 14.64
CA ILE A 558 -6.53 20.72 13.62
C ILE A 558 -7.71 21.63 13.36
N HIS A 559 -7.52 22.93 13.61
CA HIS A 559 -8.60 23.91 13.45
C HIS A 559 -8.58 24.54 12.06
N LEU A 560 -7.39 24.81 11.53
CA LEU A 560 -7.20 25.38 10.21
C LEU A 560 -6.03 24.67 9.51
N LEU A 561 -6.26 24.25 8.28
CA LEU A 561 -5.22 23.78 7.37
C LEU A 561 -4.92 24.89 6.37
N VAL A 562 -3.67 25.34 6.31
CA VAL A 562 -3.19 26.29 5.31
C VAL A 562 -2.37 25.52 4.28
N CYS A 563 -2.73 25.62 3.01
CA CYS A 563 -2.00 24.96 1.95
C CYS A 563 -1.83 25.80 0.69
N TYR A 564 -0.90 25.41 -0.18
CA TYR A 564 -0.78 26.06 -1.48
C TYR A 564 -1.88 25.62 -2.44
N GLU A 565 -2.13 24.32 -2.54
CA GLU A 565 -3.17 23.73 -3.38
C GLU A 565 -3.92 22.60 -2.66
N GLU A 566 -5.07 22.18 -3.18
CA GLU A 566 -5.86 21.10 -2.58
C GLU A 566 -5.19 19.72 -2.77
N GLY A 567 -4.80 19.42 -4.01
CA GLY A 567 -4.34 18.09 -4.41
C GLY A 567 -5.48 17.08 -4.60
N GLU A 568 -5.16 15.88 -5.10
CA GLU A 568 -6.14 14.80 -5.25
C GLU A 568 -6.19 13.98 -3.95
N SER A 569 -7.40 13.74 -3.43
CA SER A 569 -7.60 12.82 -2.31
C SER A 569 -7.39 11.39 -2.78
N LYS A 570 -6.54 10.64 -2.07
CA LYS A 570 -6.25 9.22 -2.36
C LYS A 570 -7.12 8.26 -1.55
N THR A 571 -7.97 8.77 -0.66
CA THR A 571 -8.74 7.95 0.27
C THR A 571 -10.22 8.29 0.19
N GLU A 572 -11.07 7.28 0.23
CA GLU A 572 -12.52 7.46 0.25
C GLU A 572 -13.03 8.00 1.60
N GLN A 573 -12.21 7.93 2.65
CA GLN A 573 -12.54 8.45 3.98
C GLN A 573 -12.54 9.98 4.04
N PHE A 574 -11.66 10.65 3.30
CA PHE A 574 -11.52 12.11 3.37
C PHE A 574 -11.88 12.75 2.04
N GLN A 575 -12.89 13.61 2.06
CA GLN A 575 -13.40 14.29 0.88
C GLN A 575 -13.28 15.80 1.02
N PHE A 576 -12.81 16.47 -0.03
CA PHE A 576 -12.89 17.91 -0.13
C PHE A 576 -14.28 18.32 -0.63
N ILE A 577 -14.90 19.23 0.10
CA ILE A 577 -16.18 19.84 -0.28
C ILE A 577 -16.06 21.36 -0.22
N ASP A 578 -16.91 22.04 -0.97
CA ASP A 578 -17.04 23.48 -0.85
C ASP A 578 -17.61 23.83 0.51
N LEU A 579 -17.14 24.94 1.10
CA LEU A 579 -17.68 25.47 2.36
C LEU A 579 -19.19 25.77 2.25
N GLN A 580 -19.72 25.92 1.03
CA GLN A 580 -21.15 26.09 0.81
C GLN A 580 -21.96 24.83 1.11
N ASP A 581 -21.36 23.66 0.96
CA ASP A 581 -21.98 22.35 1.18
C ASP A 581 -21.56 21.73 2.53
N SER A 582 -20.88 22.52 3.37
CA SER A 582 -20.33 22.08 4.66
C SER A 582 -21.37 22.17 5.79
N ASP A 583 -21.40 21.13 6.63
CA ASP A 583 -22.26 21.10 7.84
C ASP A 583 -21.89 22.24 8.79
N THR A 584 -20.61 22.64 8.83
CA THR A 584 -20.11 23.75 9.65
C THR A 584 -20.78 25.07 9.28
N ARG A 585 -20.97 25.35 7.99
CA ARG A 585 -21.63 26.58 7.53
C ARG A 585 -23.09 26.64 7.97
N ASP A 586 -23.81 25.54 7.86
CA ASP A 586 -25.24 25.49 8.19
C ASP A 586 -25.49 25.52 9.70
N ARG A 587 -24.64 24.85 10.49
CA ARG A 587 -24.87 24.67 11.93
C ARG A 587 -24.17 25.68 12.82
N ALA A 588 -23.05 26.24 12.37
CA ALA A 588 -22.20 27.12 13.16
C ALA A 588 -21.45 28.13 12.27
N PRO A 589 -22.18 29.03 11.55
CA PRO A 589 -21.57 29.99 10.63
C PRO A 589 -20.56 30.93 11.34
N GLU A 590 -20.74 31.19 12.63
CA GLU A 590 -19.80 31.96 13.47
C GLU A 590 -18.46 31.25 13.71
N ARG A 591 -18.35 29.96 13.34
CA ARG A 591 -17.12 29.17 13.49
C ARG A 591 -16.21 29.20 12.26
N ILE A 592 -16.59 29.92 11.21
CA ILE A 592 -15.85 29.98 9.95
C ILE A 592 -14.66 30.93 10.07
N TYR A 593 -13.48 30.48 9.66
CA TYR A 593 -12.29 31.33 9.58
C TYR A 593 -12.30 32.18 8.29
N PRO A 594 -11.70 33.38 8.33
CA PRO A 594 -11.60 34.25 7.16
C PRO A 594 -10.93 33.55 5.98
N HIS A 595 -11.40 33.87 4.77
CA HIS A 595 -10.88 33.39 3.49
C HIS A 595 -10.98 31.87 3.22
N VAL A 596 -11.55 31.08 4.15
CA VAL A 596 -11.82 29.66 3.92
C VAL A 596 -12.93 29.51 2.89
N LYS A 597 -12.71 28.64 1.89
CA LYS A 597 -13.71 28.27 0.87
C LYS A 597 -13.91 26.77 0.75
N ARG A 598 -13.01 25.98 1.33
CA ARG A 598 -12.96 24.53 1.21
C ARG A 598 -12.88 23.89 2.59
N VAL A 599 -13.42 22.68 2.69
CA VAL A 599 -13.42 21.89 3.91
C VAL A 599 -13.00 20.47 3.57
N LEU A 600 -12.13 19.90 4.39
CA LEU A 600 -11.80 18.48 4.36
C LEU A 600 -12.72 17.74 5.34
N LYS A 601 -13.62 16.93 4.81
CA LYS A 601 -14.62 16.18 5.57
C LYS A 601 -14.21 14.72 5.71
N ASP A 602 -14.21 14.24 6.95
CA ASP A 602 -14.15 12.82 7.26
C ASP A 602 -15.54 12.20 7.07
N THR A 603 -15.70 11.35 6.06
CA THR A 603 -16.97 10.72 5.68
C THR A 603 -17.47 9.72 6.73
N GLN A 604 -16.58 9.20 7.58
CA GLN A 604 -16.94 8.27 8.65
C GLN A 604 -17.41 8.99 9.91
N SER A 605 -16.65 10.00 10.36
CA SER A 605 -16.94 10.69 11.62
C SER A 605 -17.80 11.95 11.46
N GLY A 606 -17.91 12.46 10.24
CA GLY A 606 -18.56 13.74 9.93
C GLY A 606 -17.77 14.97 10.38
N TYR A 607 -16.53 14.80 10.88
CA TYR A 607 -15.69 15.91 11.29
C TYR A 607 -15.16 16.69 10.08
N GLU A 608 -15.04 17.99 10.22
CA GLU A 608 -14.70 18.92 9.15
C GLU A 608 -13.50 19.79 9.56
N VAL A 609 -12.43 19.78 8.77
CA VAL A 609 -11.27 20.67 8.91
C VAL A 609 -11.37 21.77 7.86
N GLN A 610 -11.35 23.02 8.30
CA GLN A 610 -11.40 24.18 7.39
C GLN A 610 -10.06 24.36 6.68
N VAL A 611 -10.11 24.65 5.37
CA VAL A 611 -8.92 24.72 4.50
C VAL A 611 -8.81 26.09 3.84
N LEU A 612 -7.69 26.76 4.09
CA LEU A 612 -7.28 27.99 3.41
C LEU A 612 -6.28 27.67 2.30
N ILE A 613 -6.70 27.84 1.06
CA ILE A 613 -5.88 27.60 -0.13
C ILE A 613 -5.24 28.91 -0.57
N LEU A 614 -3.92 29.01 -0.43
CA LEU A 614 -3.17 30.22 -0.76
C LEU A 614 -3.15 30.53 -2.25
N ARG A 615 -3.19 29.52 -3.13
CA ARG A 615 -3.28 29.75 -4.56
C ARG A 615 -4.54 30.55 -4.93
N ASP A 616 -5.69 30.10 -4.43
CA ASP A 616 -6.98 30.77 -4.67
C ASP A 616 -6.95 32.18 -4.09
N PHE A 617 -6.43 32.33 -2.87
CA PHE A 617 -6.25 33.64 -2.24
C PHE A 617 -5.37 34.58 -3.07
N LEU A 618 -4.27 34.09 -3.65
CA LEU A 618 -3.38 34.89 -4.49
C LEU A 618 -4.02 35.33 -5.81
N GLU A 619 -4.88 34.49 -6.39
CA GLU A 619 -5.64 34.83 -7.60
C GLU A 619 -6.64 35.96 -7.31
N GLU A 620 -7.20 36.02 -6.10
CA GLU A 620 -8.11 37.08 -5.66
C GLU A 620 -7.42 38.36 -5.19
N ALA A 621 -6.35 38.23 -4.40
CA ALA A 621 -5.65 39.36 -3.80
C ALA A 621 -4.76 40.09 -4.82
N PHE A 622 -4.32 39.39 -5.87
CA PHE A 622 -3.45 39.88 -6.94
C PHE A 622 -3.92 39.32 -8.29
N PRO A 623 -5.08 39.79 -8.80
CA PRO A 623 -5.59 39.34 -10.08
C PRO A 623 -4.59 39.69 -11.19
N PRO A 624 -4.44 38.84 -12.23
CA PRO A 624 -3.58 39.17 -13.36
C PRO A 624 -4.06 40.47 -14.01
N PRO A 625 -3.15 41.27 -14.60
CA PRO A 625 -3.56 42.45 -15.36
C PRO A 625 -4.56 42.03 -16.44
N PRO A 626 -5.59 42.84 -16.72
CA PRO A 626 -6.53 42.56 -17.80
C PRO A 626 -5.75 42.34 -19.10
N PRO A 627 -6.18 41.42 -19.97
CA PRO A 627 -5.53 41.24 -21.26
C PRO A 627 -5.45 42.59 -21.98
N PRO A 628 -4.35 42.86 -22.71
CA PRO A 628 -4.21 44.12 -23.43
C PRO A 628 -5.45 44.31 -24.31
N ALA A 629 -6.05 45.50 -24.24
CA ALA A 629 -7.15 45.85 -25.11
C ALA A 629 -6.72 45.59 -26.56
N VAL A 630 -7.46 44.73 -27.26
CA VAL A 630 -7.27 44.54 -28.69
C VAL A 630 -7.51 45.91 -29.31
N PRO A 631 -6.53 46.50 -30.03
CA PRO A 631 -6.75 47.75 -30.73
C PRO A 631 -7.97 47.59 -31.65
N GLU A 632 -8.91 48.53 -31.62
CA GLU A 632 -10.11 48.53 -32.48
C GLU A 632 -9.79 48.75 -33.97
N ASP A 633 -8.52 48.74 -34.38
CA ASP A 633 -8.06 49.07 -35.74
C ASP A 633 -7.56 47.86 -36.56
N GLU A 634 -8.14 46.67 -36.37
CA GLU A 634 -7.99 45.54 -37.34
C GLU A 634 -9.33 44.84 -37.64
N VAL A 635 -10.38 45.64 -37.84
CA VAL A 635 -11.57 45.23 -38.61
C VAL A 635 -11.83 46.30 -39.67
N ASP A 636 -10.95 46.34 -40.68
CA ASP A 636 -11.24 46.71 -42.07
C ASP A 636 -9.90 46.90 -42.83
N GLU A 637 -9.43 45.84 -43.50
CA GLU A 637 -8.98 45.81 -44.91
C GLU A 637 -8.55 44.40 -45.35
#